data_AF-A0A5C7ID17-F1
#
_entry.id   AF-A0A5C7ID17-F1
#
_cell.length_a   1.000
_cell.length_b   1.000
_cell.length_c   1.000
_cell.angle_alpha   90.00
_cell.angle_beta   90.00
_cell.angle_gamma   90.00
#
_symmetry.space_group_name_H-M   'P 1'
#
loop_
_entity.id
_entity.type
_entity.pdbx_description
1 polymer ?
#
loop_
_entity_poly.entity_id
_entity_poly.type
_entity_poly.pdbx_seq_one_letter_code
_entity_poly.pdbx_strand_id
1 'polypeptide(L)'
;MPVSKSSLASSGLYANISHKISLILRYDARRIAPFDISLSGITRVEISAEGIYDAETGSLCMVGCRYVGLNNQNLENDTMDCKICVNLQFSSLNAKKDGVDIAGSIISLRDKSDSLHFESVYLLYVKTHSGVLPFISSLMLVVLTLGHMMVLLLNFEAGFFRSQNRQTVLLGSGGWPEVFVAKVAFVLQFRLFKLLWSLRLAFHKSQKASLIAEKKAWYVSLQLYLTGFLIPELVNLGRKNKDVGIAMQSLKLVNMQQHSLWGGLILDGFLFPQILLNILWNSTEKALSTLFYIGYTLSRVVPHAYDLYRAHNYADHEADFYSIAWNVSIPLGCIFFMVILYFQQRFGGFCFDPRRFREAEGYEKVGYLRRLDLLRQMKLNGHISIVKCSICYGKVSSEVERIVCVLIAAFTHFQAIYLVNYKPSVRNMSMAASKMVGIWLFGSAAWVFSMVVLGGVTRLTRSGLSMTDWKFTGGLPPLSDEEWFQEFEKYKQSPEYKRVNKGMSIEDFKFIYWMEYAHRMWGRGLGIIFALPFSYFLRKGYITLRLGLRLSSLFALGAGQGFIGWWMVKSGLEEPPSEYAQPRVSPYRLAAHLTSAFVIYSGLFWTGLSAVMPEPPAESVTWVRGAAKVKKLALPVSFIVGITAISGAFVAGNDAGHAYNTFPKMGDTWIPDDIFDMKPLIRNFFENTSTVQLDHRVLATTTLFSIGALWFATRKLDIHPAIRSLIGSTVGMAALQVTLGISTLLSYVSVSLGSAHQAGALTLLTLMILLNHTVRKPSTHFLKSLPQVAKTII
;
A
#
# COMPACT_ATOMS: atom_id res chain seq x y z
N MET A 1 27.32 4.97 35.06
CA MET A 1 28.28 6.05 35.34
C MET A 1 29.30 6.11 34.22
N PRO A 2 29.80 7.29 33.80
CA PRO A 2 31.05 7.36 33.04
C PRO A 2 32.20 7.56 34.04
N VAL A 3 33.03 6.53 34.25
CA VAL A 3 34.34 6.73 34.86
C VAL A 3 35.19 7.44 33.80
N SER A 4 35.66 8.66 34.12
CA SER A 4 36.51 9.42 33.21
C SER A 4 37.80 8.65 32.95
N LYS A 5 38.20 8.51 31.68
CA LYS A 5 39.44 7.84 31.24
C LYS A 5 40.72 8.30 31.95
N SER A 6 40.71 9.47 32.60
CA SER A 6 41.87 10.03 33.31
C SER A 6 42.20 9.34 34.64
N SER A 7 41.31 8.54 35.24
CA SER A 7 41.59 7.87 36.52
C SER A 7 42.15 6.44 36.37
N LEU A 8 42.24 5.89 35.16
CA LEU A 8 42.67 4.50 34.93
C LEU A 8 44.15 4.36 34.56
N ALA A 9 44.95 5.42 34.71
CA ALA A 9 46.31 5.47 34.19
C ALA A 9 47.43 5.19 35.21
N SER A 10 47.14 4.81 36.46
CA SER A 10 48.22 4.69 37.47
C SER A 10 48.13 3.56 38.51
N SER A 11 47.23 2.58 38.37
CA SER A 11 47.32 1.35 39.17
C SER A 11 46.56 0.21 38.49
N GLY A 12 47.23 -0.93 38.29
CA GLY A 12 46.80 -2.02 37.42
C GLY A 12 45.41 -2.61 37.71
N LEU A 13 44.74 -2.99 36.61
CA LEU A 13 43.54 -3.81 36.36
C LEU A 13 42.28 -3.74 37.26
N TYR A 14 42.35 -3.18 38.46
CA TYR A 14 41.25 -3.15 39.42
C TYR A 14 41.02 -1.72 39.93
N ALA A 15 39.76 -1.28 39.92
CA ALA A 15 39.37 0.01 40.49
C ALA A 15 38.62 -0.20 41.81
N ASN A 16 39.09 0.42 42.89
CA ASN A 16 38.32 0.51 44.13
C ASN A 16 37.16 1.47 43.96
N ILE A 17 35.94 1.00 44.24
CA ILE A 17 34.71 1.76 44.11
C ILE A 17 33.99 1.76 45.46
N SER A 18 33.73 2.94 46.02
CA SER A 18 32.89 3.14 47.20
C SER A 18 31.66 3.95 46.80
N HIS A 19 30.45 3.42 47.07
CA HIS A 19 29.20 4.08 46.69
C HIS A 19 28.04 3.81 47.66
N LYS A 20 27.14 4.80 47.78
CA LYS A 20 25.90 4.70 48.54
C LYS A 20 24.75 4.29 47.62
N ILE A 21 24.17 3.11 47.85
CA ILE A 21 23.05 2.55 47.10
C ILE A 21 21.75 2.82 47.87
N SER A 22 20.84 3.59 47.28
CA SER A 22 19.50 3.80 47.84
C SER A 22 18.50 2.84 47.20
N LEU A 23 17.87 1.99 48.00
CA LEU A 23 16.81 1.08 47.55
C LEU A 23 15.46 1.53 48.11
N ILE A 24 14.44 1.58 47.26
CA ILE A 24 13.06 1.86 47.65
C ILE A 24 12.30 0.55 47.57
N LEU A 25 12.03 -0.06 48.73
CA LEU A 25 11.29 -1.32 48.80
C LEU A 25 9.80 -1.01 49.03
N ARG A 26 8.93 -1.50 48.13
CA ARG A 26 7.47 -1.48 48.32
C ARG A 26 7.03 -2.89 48.72
N TYR A 27 6.64 -3.07 49.98
CA TYR A 27 5.99 -4.30 50.41
C TYR A 27 4.47 -4.22 50.20
N ASP A 28 3.88 -5.31 49.69
CA ASP A 28 2.42 -5.52 49.66
C ASP A 28 2.04 -6.27 50.95
N ALA A 29 1.40 -5.57 51.88
CA ALA A 29 1.01 -6.10 53.19
C ALA A 29 -0.20 -7.04 53.07
N ARG A 30 -0.03 -8.21 52.42
CA ARG A 30 -1.10 -9.21 52.26
C ARG A 30 -0.71 -10.66 52.52
N ARG A 31 0.40 -10.92 53.20
CA ARG A 31 0.68 -12.22 53.82
C ARG A 31 1.24 -12.04 55.21
N ILE A 32 0.35 -11.73 56.15
CA ILE A 32 0.26 -12.15 57.57
C ILE A 32 -1.00 -11.43 58.09
N ALA A 33 -2.02 -12.18 58.49
CA ALA A 33 -3.12 -11.68 59.31
C ALA A 33 -2.86 -12.12 60.77
N PRO A 34 -3.55 -11.62 61.80
CA PRO A 34 -4.58 -10.58 61.85
C PRO A 34 -4.35 -9.62 63.04
N PHE A 35 -3.67 -8.49 62.90
CA PHE A 35 -3.80 -7.40 63.88
C PHE A 35 -3.61 -6.04 63.19
N ASP A 36 -4.47 -5.13 63.60
CA ASP A 36 -4.84 -3.86 62.96
C ASP A 36 -3.72 -2.82 63.05
N ILE A 37 -2.97 -2.62 61.96
CA ILE A 37 -2.18 -1.39 61.74
C ILE A 37 -2.22 -1.03 60.25
N SER A 38 -2.97 0.03 59.93
CA SER A 38 -2.88 0.74 58.65
C SER A 38 -1.48 1.34 58.49
N LEU A 39 -0.59 0.67 57.75
CA LEU A 39 0.69 1.27 57.34
C LEU A 39 1.04 0.89 55.89
N SER A 40 0.46 1.60 54.93
CA SER A 40 1.01 1.66 53.57
C SER A 40 2.18 2.66 53.56
N GLY A 41 3.36 2.23 54.00
CA GLY A 41 4.56 3.04 54.07
C GLY A 41 5.63 2.58 53.05
N ILE A 42 6.08 3.50 52.20
CA ILE A 42 7.29 3.29 51.38
C ILE A 42 8.50 3.43 52.30
N THR A 43 9.14 2.34 52.71
CA THR A 43 10.39 2.38 53.47
C THR A 43 11.58 2.43 52.52
N ARG A 44 12.38 3.51 52.61
CA ARG A 44 13.63 3.67 51.88
C ARG A 44 14.75 3.04 52.71
N VAL A 45 15.45 2.07 52.14
CA VAL A 45 16.61 1.42 52.77
C VAL A 45 17.86 1.90 52.05
N GLU A 46 18.79 2.52 52.76
CA GLU A 46 20.08 2.93 52.22
C GLU A 46 21.16 1.91 52.60
N ILE A 47 21.85 1.36 51.60
CA ILE A 47 22.97 0.44 51.74
C ILE A 47 24.23 1.16 51.24
N SER A 48 25.20 1.38 52.11
CA SER A 48 26.54 1.85 51.71
C SER A 48 27.38 0.65 51.35
N ALA A 49 27.95 0.58 50.14
CA ALA A 49 28.71 -0.58 49.68
C ALA A 49 30.07 -0.17 49.12
N GLU A 50 31.09 -0.98 49.42
CA GLU A 50 32.45 -0.81 48.93
C GLU A 50 32.95 -2.10 48.29
N GLY A 51 33.69 -1.98 47.20
CA GLY A 51 34.19 -3.15 46.50
C GLY A 51 35.08 -2.83 45.31
N ILE A 52 35.35 -3.89 44.55
CA ILE A 52 36.35 -3.89 43.49
C ILE A 52 35.65 -4.12 42.15
N TYR A 53 35.97 -3.26 41.18
CA TYR A 53 35.56 -3.42 39.80
C TYR A 53 36.69 -3.98 38.95
N ASP A 54 36.39 -5.07 38.24
CA ASP A 54 37.23 -5.64 37.20
C ASP A 54 36.80 -5.07 35.84
N ALA A 55 37.69 -4.27 35.25
CA ALA A 55 37.46 -3.59 33.98
C ALA A 55 37.53 -4.53 32.76
N GLU A 56 38.13 -5.71 32.89
CA GLU A 56 38.30 -6.68 31.79
C GLU A 56 37.05 -7.55 31.64
N THR A 57 36.51 -8.04 32.76
CA THR A 57 35.28 -8.84 32.76
C THR A 57 34.01 -7.99 32.86
N GLY A 58 34.12 -6.74 33.33
CA GLY A 58 32.98 -5.86 33.61
C GLY A 58 32.24 -6.24 34.90
N SER A 59 32.87 -6.98 35.80
CA SER A 59 32.27 -7.47 37.05
C SER A 59 32.59 -6.54 38.22
N LEU A 60 31.59 -6.23 39.05
CA LEU A 60 31.68 -5.40 40.25
C LEU A 60 31.18 -6.21 41.44
N CYS A 61 32.08 -6.52 42.37
CA CYS A 61 31.75 -7.23 43.61
C CYS A 61 31.97 -6.28 44.79
N MET A 62 30.94 -6.10 45.62
CA MET A 62 30.94 -5.18 46.74
C MET A 62 30.36 -5.83 48.01
N VAL A 63 30.80 -5.33 49.16
CA VAL A 63 30.23 -5.64 50.48
C VAL A 63 29.48 -4.41 50.96
N GLY A 64 28.22 -4.61 51.36
CA GLY A 64 27.30 -3.54 51.75
C GLY A 64 26.95 -3.55 53.24
N CYS A 65 26.78 -2.36 53.79
CA CYS A 65 26.28 -2.07 55.13
C CYS A 65 24.98 -1.28 55.06
N ARG A 66 23.95 -1.72 55.80
CA ARG A 66 22.72 -0.95 55.99
C ARG A 66 22.53 -0.55 57.45
N TYR A 67 21.92 0.60 57.67
CA TYR A 67 21.49 1.00 59.00
C TYR A 67 20.21 0.26 59.39
N VAL A 68 20.18 -0.31 60.59
CA VAL A 68 18.99 -0.98 61.15
C VAL A 68 18.49 -0.13 62.31
N GLY A 69 17.56 0.80 62.05
CA GLY A 69 16.99 1.69 63.06
C GLY A 69 15.66 2.30 62.60
N LEU A 70 14.65 2.28 63.49
CA LEU A 70 13.29 2.79 63.26
C LEU A 70 13.22 4.32 63.42
N ASN A 71 12.36 4.94 62.61
CA ASN A 71 12.00 6.36 62.53
C ASN A 71 12.33 7.25 63.75
N ASN A 72 12.98 8.39 63.46
CA ASN A 72 12.95 9.67 64.19
C ASN A 72 12.95 9.59 65.74
N GLN A 73 14.14 9.50 66.35
CA GLN A 73 14.66 10.37 67.43
C GLN A 73 16.01 9.82 67.95
N ASN A 74 16.74 10.67 68.66
CA ASN A 74 18.19 10.63 68.91
C ASN A 74 18.79 9.35 69.55
N LEU A 75 20.06 9.16 69.16
CA LEU A 75 21.23 8.68 69.93
C LEU A 75 21.49 7.18 70.12
N GLU A 76 22.72 6.80 69.73
CA GLU A 76 23.63 5.84 70.39
C GLU A 76 23.28 4.35 70.39
N ASN A 77 23.30 3.76 69.19
CA ASN A 77 24.15 2.62 68.85
C ASN A 77 23.75 2.17 67.43
N ASP A 78 24.48 2.66 66.44
CA ASP A 78 24.25 2.32 65.04
C ASP A 78 24.60 0.85 64.78
N THR A 79 23.66 -0.06 65.03
CA THR A 79 23.81 -1.45 64.58
C THR A 79 23.70 -1.48 63.06
N MET A 80 24.85 -1.36 62.41
CA MET A 80 24.97 -1.51 60.96
C MET A 80 25.06 -2.99 60.59
N ASP A 81 24.20 -3.40 59.68
CA ASP A 81 24.23 -4.73 59.10
C ASP A 81 25.10 -4.75 57.84
N CYS A 82 26.37 -5.10 58.03
CA CYS A 82 27.41 -5.19 56.99
C CYS A 82 27.54 -6.56 56.32
N LYS A 83 26.65 -7.51 56.63
CA LYS A 83 26.67 -8.86 56.07
C LYS A 83 25.83 -8.93 54.79
N ILE A 84 26.10 -8.03 53.85
CA ILE A 84 25.39 -7.96 52.57
C ILE A 84 26.42 -8.04 51.45
N CYS A 85 26.26 -9.00 50.53
CA CYS A 85 27.07 -9.11 49.32
C CYS A 85 26.30 -8.53 48.14
N VAL A 86 26.95 -7.69 47.33
CA VAL A 86 26.39 -7.06 46.13
C VAL A 86 27.28 -7.40 44.94
N ASN A 87 26.78 -8.21 44.02
CA ASN A 87 27.49 -8.56 42.79
C ASN A 87 26.74 -7.99 41.59
N LEU A 88 27.43 -7.24 40.73
CA LEU A 88 26.88 -6.56 39.55
C LEU A 88 27.76 -6.82 38.33
N GLN A 89 27.15 -7.15 37.20
CA GLN A 89 27.79 -7.38 35.91
C GLN A 89 27.41 -6.29 34.92
N PHE A 90 28.40 -5.69 34.26
CA PHE A 90 28.23 -4.68 33.23
C PHE A 90 28.64 -5.20 31.83
N SER A 91 28.00 -4.71 30.78
CA SER A 91 28.40 -5.00 29.39
C SER A 91 29.74 -4.38 29.01
N SER A 92 30.58 -5.10 28.25
CA SER A 92 31.91 -4.66 27.79
C SER A 92 31.88 -3.32 27.02
N LEU A 93 32.87 -2.46 27.28
CA LEU A 93 33.00 -1.09 26.77
C LEU A 93 33.13 -0.99 25.23
N ASN A 94 33.31 -2.09 24.51
CA ASN A 94 33.42 -2.14 23.04
C ASN A 94 32.12 -2.52 22.30
N ALA A 95 30.99 -2.69 23.01
CA ALA A 95 29.71 -2.96 22.36
C ALA A 95 29.17 -1.70 21.64
N LYS A 96 28.87 -1.82 20.34
CA LYS A 96 28.27 -0.75 19.52
C LYS A 96 26.95 -0.26 20.16
N LYS A 97 26.99 0.92 20.77
CA LYS A 97 25.93 1.94 20.90
C LYS A 97 24.47 1.50 21.20
N ASP A 98 24.23 0.35 21.84
CA ASP A 98 22.89 -0.09 22.27
C ASP A 98 22.85 -0.48 23.77
N GLY A 99 22.86 0.53 24.65
CA GLY A 99 22.49 0.41 26.07
C GLY A 99 23.46 -0.35 26.98
N VAL A 100 23.60 0.11 28.22
CA VAL A 100 24.39 -0.59 29.27
C VAL A 100 23.44 -1.54 30.01
N ASP A 101 23.73 -2.83 29.98
CA ASP A 101 23.00 -3.83 30.76
C ASP A 101 23.68 -3.99 32.12
N ILE A 102 22.88 -4.02 33.20
CA ILE A 102 23.34 -4.26 34.56
C ILE A 102 22.53 -5.44 35.09
N ALA A 103 23.20 -6.57 35.34
CA ALA A 103 22.60 -7.75 35.95
C ALA A 103 23.34 -8.09 37.23
N GLY A 104 22.65 -8.45 38.30
CA GLY A 104 23.33 -8.77 39.54
C GLY A 104 22.43 -9.27 40.66
N SER A 105 23.01 -9.44 41.84
CA SER A 105 22.29 -9.89 43.03
C SER A 105 22.79 -9.18 44.28
N ILE A 106 21.87 -8.96 45.20
CA ILE A 106 22.13 -8.50 46.57
C ILE A 106 21.70 -9.64 47.49
N ILE A 107 22.64 -10.19 48.23
CA ILE A 107 22.44 -11.40 49.03
C ILE A 107 22.82 -11.09 50.48
N SER A 108 21.98 -11.51 51.42
CA SER A 108 22.35 -11.51 52.84
C SER A 108 23.28 -12.68 53.14
N LEU A 109 24.41 -12.40 53.80
CA LEU A 109 25.37 -13.41 54.25
C LEU A 109 25.06 -13.94 55.66
N ARG A 110 23.88 -13.64 56.21
CA ARG A 110 23.40 -14.13 57.51
C ARG A 110 22.66 -15.46 57.36
N ASP A 111 22.64 -16.25 58.43
CA ASP A 111 21.85 -17.49 58.48
C ASP A 111 20.35 -17.20 58.38
N LYS A 112 19.59 -18.12 57.77
CA LYS A 112 18.15 -17.97 57.52
C LYS A 112 17.29 -17.81 58.79
N SER A 113 17.84 -18.17 59.95
CA SER A 113 17.20 -18.03 61.26
C SER A 113 17.39 -16.64 61.89
N ASP A 114 18.25 -15.78 61.33
CA ASP A 114 18.49 -14.41 61.82
C ASP A 114 17.35 -13.48 61.40
N SER A 115 16.81 -12.71 62.34
CA SER A 115 15.74 -11.72 62.11
C SER A 115 16.05 -10.66 61.04
N LEU A 116 17.34 -10.42 60.77
CA LEU A 116 17.81 -9.48 59.74
C LEU A 116 18.15 -10.18 58.42
N HIS A 117 18.07 -11.50 58.33
CA HIS A 117 18.23 -12.22 57.07
C HIS A 117 17.13 -11.81 56.09
N PHE A 118 17.52 -11.58 54.84
CA PHE A 118 16.59 -11.38 53.74
C PHE A 118 16.96 -12.31 52.59
N GLU A 119 15.94 -12.84 51.93
CA GLU A 119 16.15 -13.68 50.75
C GLU A 119 16.86 -12.90 49.64
N SER A 120 17.70 -13.59 48.86
CA SER A 120 18.49 -13.01 47.78
C SER A 120 17.64 -12.14 46.86
N VAL A 121 17.97 -10.85 46.78
CA VAL A 121 17.33 -9.89 45.89
C VAL A 121 18.11 -9.91 44.59
N TYR A 122 17.56 -10.56 43.57
CA TYR A 122 18.13 -10.53 42.23
C TYR A 122 17.79 -9.20 41.56
N LEU A 123 18.82 -8.41 41.24
CA LEU A 123 18.75 -7.30 40.30
C LEU A 123 18.79 -7.87 38.89
N LEU A 124 17.71 -8.57 38.53
CA LEU A 124 17.37 -8.80 37.14
C LEU A 124 16.71 -7.53 36.66
N TYR A 125 17.48 -6.62 36.07
CA TYR A 125 16.85 -5.70 35.13
C TYR A 125 16.29 -6.56 34.01
N VAL A 126 14.96 -6.73 34.03
CA VAL A 126 14.21 -7.27 32.91
C VAL A 126 14.37 -6.26 31.77
N LYS A 127 15.44 -6.42 30.99
CA LYS A 127 15.51 -5.84 29.65
C LYS A 127 14.57 -6.63 28.78
N THR A 128 13.33 -6.18 28.77
CA THR A 128 12.47 -6.29 27.59
C THR A 128 11.36 -5.24 27.74
N HIS A 129 11.70 -4.00 27.37
CA HIS A 129 10.74 -2.96 26.94
C HIS A 129 9.78 -2.36 28.00
N SER A 130 10.17 -2.18 29.26
CA SER A 130 9.32 -1.44 30.25
C SER A 130 9.07 0.03 29.86
N GLY A 131 9.97 0.63 29.08
CA GLY A 131 9.79 1.96 28.50
C GLY A 131 8.68 2.04 27.45
N VAL A 132 8.15 0.92 26.96
CA VAL A 132 7.24 0.88 25.82
C VAL A 132 5.76 0.88 26.23
N LEU A 133 5.48 0.65 27.51
CA LEU A 133 4.13 0.55 28.06
C LEU A 133 3.28 1.83 27.93
N PRO A 134 3.79 3.06 28.17
CA PRO A 134 3.02 4.29 27.97
C PRO A 134 2.54 4.48 26.52
N PHE A 135 3.19 3.80 25.58
CA PHE A 135 2.94 3.87 24.16
C PHE A 135 1.88 2.86 23.70
N ILE A 136 1.41 1.96 24.57
CA ILE A 136 0.32 1.03 24.27
C ILE A 136 -1.03 1.69 24.61
N SER A 137 -1.94 1.70 23.64
CA SER A 137 -3.27 2.28 23.78
C SER A 137 -4.14 1.45 24.72
N SER A 138 -4.58 2.07 25.82
CA SER A 138 -5.53 1.44 26.73
C SER A 138 -6.88 1.16 26.06
N LEU A 139 -7.37 2.04 25.18
CA LEU A 139 -8.64 1.84 24.47
C LEU A 139 -8.60 0.61 23.57
N MET A 140 -7.50 0.38 22.84
CA MET A 140 -7.33 -0.83 22.04
C MET A 140 -7.39 -2.09 22.93
N LEU A 141 -6.72 -2.09 24.09
CA LEU A 141 -6.75 -3.23 25.01
C LEU A 141 -8.16 -3.44 25.59
N VAL A 142 -8.90 -2.37 25.87
CA VAL A 142 -10.31 -2.44 26.33
C VAL A 142 -11.20 -3.05 25.25
N VAL A 143 -11.11 -2.57 24.00
CA VAL A 143 -11.87 -3.11 22.86
C VAL A 143 -11.59 -4.61 22.67
N LEU A 144 -10.31 -5.00 22.67
CA LEU A 144 -9.92 -6.40 22.58
C LEU A 144 -10.44 -7.22 23.77
N THR A 145 -10.31 -6.73 25.00
CA THR A 145 -10.76 -7.47 26.21
C THR A 145 -12.27 -7.66 26.22
N LEU A 146 -13.03 -6.62 25.90
CA LEU A 146 -14.50 -6.68 25.80
C LEU A 146 -14.95 -7.61 24.68
N GLY A 147 -14.24 -7.63 23.54
CA GLY A 147 -14.55 -8.55 22.46
C GLY A 147 -14.36 -10.02 22.82
N HIS A 148 -13.23 -10.35 23.47
CA HIS A 148 -13.01 -11.72 23.96
C HIS A 148 -14.01 -12.09 25.07
N MET A 149 -14.39 -11.14 25.93
CA MET A 149 -15.43 -11.33 26.93
C MET A 149 -16.79 -11.64 26.28
N MET A 150 -17.17 -10.91 25.24
CA MET A 150 -18.43 -11.13 24.51
C MET A 150 -18.47 -12.52 23.87
N VAL A 151 -17.38 -12.95 23.22
CA VAL A 151 -17.26 -14.30 22.63
C VAL A 151 -17.36 -15.39 23.71
N LEU A 152 -16.82 -15.15 24.91
CA LEU A 152 -16.96 -16.08 26.03
C LEU A 152 -18.38 -16.12 26.61
N LEU A 153 -19.07 -14.97 26.70
CA LEU A 153 -20.43 -14.86 27.21
C LEU A 153 -21.44 -15.55 26.27
N LEU A 154 -21.32 -15.31 24.96
CA LEU A 154 -22.19 -15.92 23.94
C LEU A 154 -22.02 -17.44 23.85
N ASN A 155 -20.80 -17.95 24.09
CA ASN A 155 -20.53 -19.39 24.10
C ASN A 155 -20.85 -20.07 25.44
N PHE A 156 -21.11 -19.32 26.51
CA PHE A 156 -21.49 -19.88 27.82
C PHE A 156 -22.94 -20.40 27.81
N GLU A 157 -23.84 -19.74 27.07
CA GLU A 157 -25.25 -20.14 26.91
C GLU A 157 -25.41 -21.46 26.14
N ALA A 158 -24.57 -21.70 25.12
CA ALA A 158 -24.60 -22.91 24.30
C ALA A 158 -24.12 -24.18 25.05
N GLY A 159 -23.32 -24.02 26.11
CA GLY A 159 -22.80 -25.14 26.91
C GLY A 159 -23.76 -25.68 27.98
N PHE A 160 -24.75 -24.89 28.40
CA PHE A 160 -25.67 -25.24 29.49
C PHE A 160 -27.06 -25.69 28.99
N PHE A 161 -27.55 -25.14 27.88
CA PHE A 161 -28.88 -25.45 27.35
C PHE A 161 -28.80 -26.32 26.10
N ARG A 162 -28.53 -27.62 26.29
CA ARG A 162 -28.66 -28.62 25.22
C ARG A 162 -30.14 -28.97 25.03
N SER A 163 -30.90 -28.06 24.41
CA SER A 163 -32.27 -28.31 23.94
C SER A 163 -32.21 -28.72 22.47
N GLN A 164 -32.81 -29.87 22.17
CA GLN A 164 -32.59 -30.67 20.96
C GLN A 164 -33.32 -30.15 19.70
N ASN A 165 -33.88 -28.94 19.71
CA ASN A 165 -34.68 -28.49 18.57
C ASN A 165 -34.80 -26.96 18.49
N ARG A 166 -33.81 -26.32 17.87
CA ARG A 166 -33.97 -25.07 17.09
C ARG A 166 -32.67 -24.79 16.34
N GLN A 167 -32.75 -24.79 15.01
CA GLN A 167 -31.71 -24.26 14.14
C GLN A 167 -31.61 -22.74 14.38
N THR A 168 -30.69 -22.33 15.23
CA THR A 168 -30.19 -20.95 15.25
C THR A 168 -28.81 -20.94 14.61
N VAL A 169 -28.82 -20.41 13.38
CA VAL A 169 -27.68 -20.07 12.56
C VAL A 169 -26.86 -18.99 13.26
N LEU A 170 -25.70 -19.33 13.81
CA LEU A 170 -24.46 -18.53 13.72
C LEU A 170 -23.31 -19.35 14.31
N LEU A 171 -22.31 -19.63 13.45
CA LEU A 171 -21.16 -20.52 13.67
C LEU A 171 -21.50 -22.00 13.94
N GLY A 172 -21.47 -22.78 12.86
CA GLY A 172 -21.49 -24.24 12.93
C GLY A 172 -20.23 -24.80 13.58
N SER A 173 -20.47 -25.78 14.48
CA SER A 173 -19.53 -26.77 15.04
C SER A 173 -18.30 -26.25 15.80
N GLY A 174 -18.49 -25.85 17.06
CA GLY A 174 -17.37 -25.62 17.99
C GLY A 174 -17.25 -26.72 19.04
N GLY A 175 -16.16 -27.47 19.00
CA GLY A 175 -15.76 -28.39 20.08
C GLY A 175 -15.17 -27.65 21.29
N TRP A 176 -14.96 -28.38 22.39
CA TRP A 176 -14.26 -27.94 23.61
C TRP A 176 -12.93 -27.15 23.42
N PRO A 177 -12.11 -27.39 22.37
CA PRO A 177 -10.83 -26.68 22.19
C PRO A 177 -10.96 -25.16 21.93
N GLU A 178 -12.00 -24.72 21.22
CA GLU A 178 -12.15 -23.31 20.83
C GLU A 178 -12.49 -22.42 22.03
N VAL A 179 -13.32 -22.93 22.95
CA VAL A 179 -13.66 -22.27 24.21
C VAL A 179 -12.43 -22.18 25.12
N PHE A 180 -11.54 -23.18 25.10
CA PHE A 180 -10.29 -23.15 25.88
C PHE A 180 -9.32 -22.08 25.35
N VAL A 181 -9.14 -22.00 24.03
CA VAL A 181 -8.29 -20.98 23.38
C VAL A 181 -8.82 -19.58 23.67
N ALA A 182 -10.15 -19.36 23.58
CA ALA A 182 -10.77 -18.08 23.91
C ALA A 182 -10.58 -17.69 25.39
N LYS A 183 -10.68 -18.66 26.33
CA LYS A 183 -10.45 -18.44 27.77
C LYS A 183 -9.00 -18.04 28.04
N VAL A 184 -8.03 -18.73 27.43
CA VAL A 184 -6.60 -18.43 27.58
C VAL A 184 -6.29 -17.04 27.00
N ALA A 185 -6.80 -16.72 25.81
CA ALA A 185 -6.63 -15.41 25.19
C ALA A 185 -7.21 -14.28 26.05
N PHE A 186 -8.42 -14.46 26.60
CA PHE A 186 -9.03 -13.51 27.52
C PHE A 186 -8.22 -13.29 28.80
N VAL A 187 -7.74 -14.35 29.43
CA VAL A 187 -6.93 -14.25 30.66
C VAL A 187 -5.60 -13.54 30.41
N LEU A 188 -4.93 -13.85 29.29
CA LEU A 188 -3.67 -13.19 28.91
C LEU A 188 -3.91 -11.70 28.60
N GLN A 189 -4.98 -11.39 27.86
CA GLN A 189 -5.34 -10.02 27.50
C GLN A 189 -5.74 -9.19 28.74
N PHE A 190 -6.53 -9.76 29.64
CA PHE A 190 -6.93 -9.13 30.89
C PHE A 190 -5.74 -8.91 31.84
N ARG A 191 -4.79 -9.86 31.90
CA ARG A 191 -3.53 -9.68 32.65
C ARG A 191 -2.69 -8.53 32.07
N LEU A 192 -2.58 -8.44 30.74
CA LEU A 192 -1.88 -7.34 30.07
C LEU A 192 -2.54 -5.98 30.35
N PHE A 193 -3.87 -5.92 30.30
CA PHE A 193 -4.63 -4.73 30.66
C PHE A 193 -4.43 -4.32 32.12
N LYS A 194 -4.53 -5.26 33.07
CA LYS A 194 -4.31 -5.01 34.51
C LYS A 194 -2.89 -4.50 34.78
N LEU A 195 -1.89 -5.10 34.14
CA LEU A 195 -0.49 -4.68 34.24
C LEU A 195 -0.32 -3.24 33.75
N LEU A 196 -0.83 -2.92 32.56
CA LEU A 196 -0.77 -1.56 32.00
C LEU A 196 -1.50 -0.54 32.88
N TRP A 197 -2.69 -0.89 33.39
CA TRP A 197 -3.52 -0.03 34.23
C TRP A 197 -2.86 0.28 35.57
N SER A 198 -2.31 -0.73 36.25
CA SER A 198 -1.62 -0.57 37.53
C SER A 198 -0.37 0.30 37.43
N LEU A 199 0.40 0.18 36.33
CA LEU A 199 1.57 1.01 36.08
C LEU A 199 1.19 2.47 35.77
N ARG A 200 0.13 2.71 35.00
CA ARG A 200 -0.34 4.08 34.71
C ARG A 200 -0.81 4.80 35.99
N LEU A 201 -1.46 4.09 36.91
CA LEU A 201 -1.81 4.62 38.24
C LEU A 201 -0.57 4.97 39.08
N ALA A 202 0.49 4.16 39.02
CA ALA A 202 1.73 4.39 39.75
C ALA A 202 2.56 5.58 39.23
N PHE A 203 2.51 5.88 37.93
CA PHE A 203 3.31 6.94 37.27
C PHE A 203 2.55 8.27 37.03
N HIS A 204 1.36 8.44 37.61
CA HIS A 204 0.43 9.55 37.37
C HIS A 204 1.04 10.97 37.54
N LYS A 205 2.08 11.14 38.37
CA LYS A 205 2.77 12.44 38.54
C LYS A 205 3.87 12.73 37.51
N SER A 206 4.45 11.72 36.85
CA SER A 206 5.65 11.86 36.01
C SER A 206 5.38 11.98 34.50
N GLN A 207 4.18 11.62 34.01
CA GLN A 207 3.89 11.55 32.56
C GLN A 207 2.57 12.24 32.17
N LYS A 208 2.38 13.52 32.55
CA LYS A 208 1.14 14.27 32.23
C LYS A 208 0.82 14.32 30.73
N ALA A 209 1.83 14.39 29.87
CA ALA A 209 1.63 14.51 28.43
C ALA A 209 1.07 13.22 27.80
N SER A 210 1.46 12.02 28.29
CA SER A 210 1.02 10.74 27.70
C SER A 210 -0.46 10.51 27.94
N LEU A 211 -0.92 10.94 29.11
CA LEU A 211 -2.31 10.90 29.52
C LEU A 211 -3.18 11.88 28.73
N ILE A 212 -2.64 13.00 28.27
CA ILE A 212 -3.34 13.94 27.38
C ILE A 212 -3.50 13.37 25.98
N ALA A 213 -2.43 12.81 25.40
CA ALA A 213 -2.49 12.17 24.09
C ALA A 213 -3.46 10.98 24.08
N GLU A 214 -3.46 10.20 25.17
CA GLU A 214 -4.40 9.10 25.36
C GLU A 214 -5.84 9.58 25.49
N LYS A 215 -6.14 10.60 26.30
CA LYS A 215 -7.49 11.18 26.39
C LYS A 215 -8.01 11.69 25.03
N LYS A 216 -7.14 12.31 24.24
CA LYS A 216 -7.46 12.75 22.87
C LYS A 216 -7.73 11.57 21.93
N ALA A 217 -6.91 10.51 22.01
CA ALA A 217 -7.12 9.29 21.23
C ALA A 217 -8.46 8.64 21.58
N TRP A 218 -8.78 8.55 22.88
CA TRP A 218 -10.07 8.08 23.37
C TRP A 218 -11.24 8.88 22.82
N TYR A 219 -11.18 10.21 22.92
CA TYR A 219 -12.26 11.09 22.45
C TYR A 219 -12.55 10.89 20.96
N VAL A 220 -11.53 10.93 20.11
CA VAL A 220 -11.69 10.80 18.66
C VAL A 220 -12.14 9.39 18.26
N SER A 221 -11.54 8.35 18.84
CA SER A 221 -11.94 6.97 18.53
C SER A 221 -13.37 6.67 18.98
N LEU A 222 -13.77 7.14 20.17
CA LEU A 222 -15.13 6.94 20.66
C LEU A 222 -16.16 7.69 19.81
N GLN A 223 -15.87 8.93 19.41
CA GLN A 223 -16.75 9.70 18.51
C GLN A 223 -16.93 9.01 17.15
N LEU A 224 -15.86 8.45 16.58
CA LEU A 224 -15.94 7.71 15.32
C LEU A 224 -16.74 6.41 15.46
N TYR A 225 -16.55 5.65 16.55
CA TYR A 225 -17.34 4.44 16.79
C TYR A 225 -18.83 4.76 17.06
N LEU A 226 -19.13 5.83 17.79
CA LEU A 226 -20.50 6.31 18.04
C LEU A 226 -21.15 6.84 16.76
N THR A 227 -20.44 7.63 15.96
CA THR A 227 -20.95 8.16 14.69
C THR A 227 -21.21 7.01 13.70
N GLY A 228 -20.30 6.03 13.65
CA GLY A 228 -20.48 4.79 12.91
C GLY A 228 -21.81 4.14 13.30
N PHE A 229 -22.03 3.89 14.58
CA PHE A 229 -23.26 3.29 15.12
C PHE A 229 -24.53 4.08 14.77
N LEU A 230 -24.49 5.41 14.90
CA LEU A 230 -25.67 6.28 14.71
C LEU A 230 -26.08 6.45 13.24
N ILE A 231 -25.16 6.37 12.27
CA ILE A 231 -25.46 6.62 10.85
C ILE A 231 -26.52 5.62 10.32
N PRO A 232 -26.37 4.30 10.48
CA PRO A 232 -27.39 3.37 10.02
C PRO A 232 -28.68 3.40 10.86
N GLU A 233 -28.61 3.78 12.13
CA GLU A 233 -29.80 4.00 12.96
C GLU A 233 -30.64 5.16 12.42
N LEU A 234 -30.00 6.27 12.00
CA LEU A 234 -30.66 7.42 11.37
C LEU A 234 -31.21 7.09 9.98
N VAL A 235 -30.49 6.31 9.18
CA VAL A 235 -30.97 5.81 7.87
C VAL A 235 -32.20 4.92 8.05
N ASN A 236 -32.22 4.09 9.10
CA ASN A 236 -33.35 3.24 9.42
C ASN A 236 -34.55 4.06 9.93
N LEU A 237 -34.30 5.12 10.70
CA LEU A 237 -35.33 6.09 11.11
C LEU A 237 -35.93 6.83 9.90
N GLY A 238 -35.13 7.15 8.89
CA GLY A 238 -35.57 7.73 7.62
C GLY A 238 -36.40 6.78 6.75
N ARG A 239 -36.20 5.47 6.88
CA ARG A 239 -37.04 4.43 6.25
C ARG A 239 -38.36 4.23 6.98
N LYS A 240 -38.40 4.37 8.31
CA LYS A 240 -39.65 4.29 9.11
C LYS A 240 -40.72 5.31 8.69
N ASN A 241 -40.35 6.41 8.05
CA ASN A 241 -41.30 7.41 7.54
C ASN A 241 -41.89 7.09 6.15
N LYS A 242 -41.43 6.03 5.48
CA LYS A 242 -41.95 5.63 4.15
C LYS A 242 -42.82 4.38 4.17
N ASP A 243 -42.66 3.51 5.16
CA ASP A 243 -43.42 2.26 5.25
C ASP A 243 -44.28 2.25 6.53
N VAL A 244 -45.44 2.92 6.45
CA VAL A 244 -46.52 2.68 7.41
C VAL A 244 -47.28 1.44 6.94
N GLY A 245 -46.88 0.29 7.47
CA GLY A 245 -47.65 -0.93 7.36
C GLY A 245 -46.81 -2.20 7.32
N ILE A 246 -46.83 -2.91 8.46
CA ILE A 246 -46.62 -4.37 8.65
C ILE A 246 -45.40 -4.75 9.54
N ALA A 247 -45.77 -5.49 10.60
CA ALA A 247 -44.99 -6.36 11.48
C ALA A 247 -44.07 -5.73 12.55
N MET A 248 -44.60 -5.60 13.77
CA MET A 248 -43.88 -5.22 14.99
C MET A 248 -42.95 -6.34 15.56
N GLN A 249 -42.91 -7.51 14.92
CA GLN A 249 -42.11 -8.67 15.38
C GLN A 249 -40.81 -8.88 14.57
N SER A 250 -40.80 -8.53 13.28
CA SER A 250 -39.58 -8.50 12.45
C SER A 250 -38.61 -7.39 12.89
N LEU A 251 -39.14 -6.28 13.42
CA LEU A 251 -38.33 -5.14 13.86
C LEU A 251 -37.39 -5.47 15.03
N LYS A 252 -37.77 -6.37 15.94
CA LYS A 252 -36.96 -6.73 17.12
C LYS A 252 -35.77 -7.63 16.75
N LEU A 253 -35.94 -8.50 15.75
CA LEU A 253 -34.91 -9.42 15.27
C LEU A 253 -33.85 -8.69 14.42
N VAL A 254 -34.30 -7.78 13.55
CA VAL A 254 -33.41 -6.92 12.74
C VAL A 254 -32.54 -6.02 13.63
N ASN A 255 -33.11 -5.49 14.72
CA ASN A 255 -32.36 -4.63 15.64
C ASN A 255 -31.23 -5.39 16.35
N MET A 256 -31.47 -6.62 16.82
CA MET A 256 -30.45 -7.47 17.46
C MET A 256 -29.33 -7.88 16.50
N GLN A 257 -29.66 -8.22 15.25
CA GLN A 257 -28.67 -8.61 14.25
C GLN A 257 -27.78 -7.43 13.81
N GLN A 258 -28.36 -6.22 13.73
CA GLN A 258 -27.62 -4.99 13.49
C GLN A 258 -26.61 -4.70 14.60
N HIS A 259 -27.01 -4.85 15.88
CA HIS A 259 -26.11 -4.64 17.02
C HIS A 259 -24.92 -5.63 17.06
N SER A 260 -25.14 -6.88 16.63
CA SER A 260 -24.07 -7.89 16.51
C SER A 260 -23.04 -7.51 15.43
N LEU A 261 -23.50 -7.01 14.28
CA LEU A 261 -22.64 -6.52 13.19
C LEU A 261 -21.76 -5.33 13.63
N TRP A 262 -22.32 -4.41 14.43
CA TRP A 262 -21.57 -3.28 14.99
C TRP A 262 -20.48 -3.69 15.96
N GLY A 263 -20.78 -4.65 16.84
CA GLY A 263 -19.79 -5.22 17.76
C GLY A 263 -18.60 -5.81 16.99
N GLY A 264 -18.88 -6.50 15.87
CA GLY A 264 -17.86 -6.99 14.94
C GLY A 264 -16.99 -5.87 14.36
N LEU A 265 -17.61 -4.82 13.81
CA LEU A 265 -16.87 -3.72 13.18
C LEU A 265 -15.94 -2.97 14.15
N ILE A 266 -16.36 -2.77 15.41
CA ILE A 266 -15.51 -2.16 16.45
C ILE A 266 -14.29 -3.04 16.72
N LEU A 267 -14.49 -4.36 16.77
CA LEU A 267 -13.41 -5.36 16.92
C LEU A 267 -12.48 -5.42 15.71
N ASP A 268 -13.00 -5.25 14.50
CA ASP A 268 -12.20 -5.24 13.27
C ASP A 268 -11.35 -3.96 13.16
N GLY A 269 -11.85 -2.86 13.74
CA GLY A 269 -11.14 -1.60 13.89
C GLY A 269 -10.17 -1.52 15.08
N PHE A 270 -9.83 -2.61 15.77
CA PHE A 270 -9.10 -2.57 17.05
C PHE A 270 -7.74 -1.87 17.01
N LEU A 271 -7.06 -1.83 15.85
CA LEU A 271 -5.76 -1.16 15.70
C LEU A 271 -5.88 0.37 15.60
N PHE A 272 -7.06 0.89 15.29
CA PHE A 272 -7.28 2.31 15.07
C PHE A 272 -6.93 3.20 16.29
N PRO A 273 -7.31 2.86 17.54
CA PRO A 273 -6.94 3.64 18.73
C PRO A 273 -5.43 3.66 18.98
N GLN A 274 -4.70 2.61 18.58
CA GLN A 274 -3.23 2.57 18.68
C GLN A 274 -2.58 3.46 17.61
N ILE A 275 -3.12 3.44 16.39
CA ILE A 275 -2.66 4.30 15.29
C ILE A 275 -2.79 5.77 15.67
N LEU A 276 -3.93 6.13 16.25
CA LEU A 276 -4.20 7.50 16.66
C LEU A 276 -3.33 7.92 17.85
N LEU A 277 -3.13 7.04 18.85
CA LEU A 277 -2.21 7.32 19.95
C LEU A 277 -0.78 7.57 19.44
N ASN A 278 -0.31 6.78 18.48
CA ASN A 278 1.00 6.99 17.87
C ASN A 278 1.09 8.36 17.21
N ILE A 279 0.07 8.81 16.47
CA ILE A 279 0.04 10.14 15.84
C ILE A 279 0.12 11.25 16.89
N LEU A 280 -0.70 11.15 17.94
CA LEU A 280 -0.82 12.21 18.96
C LEU A 280 0.39 12.31 19.89
N TRP A 281 1.12 11.22 20.05
CA TRP A 281 2.26 11.10 20.96
C TRP A 281 3.63 11.13 20.25
N ASN A 282 3.64 10.93 18.92
CA ASN A 282 4.81 10.93 18.05
C ASN A 282 6.01 10.12 18.57
N SER A 283 5.73 8.89 18.99
CA SER A 283 6.78 7.99 19.43
C SER A 283 7.32 7.13 18.32
N THR A 284 8.63 6.87 18.37
CA THR A 284 9.33 5.85 17.57
C THR A 284 9.44 4.51 18.31
N GLU A 285 8.87 4.39 19.50
CA GLU A 285 8.92 3.17 20.31
C GLU A 285 8.04 2.06 19.70
N LYS A 286 8.54 0.83 19.77
CA LYS A 286 7.85 -0.36 19.23
C LYS A 286 6.79 -0.87 20.21
N ALA A 287 5.73 -0.08 20.40
CA ALA A 287 4.60 -0.32 21.31
C ALA A 287 4.09 -1.77 21.32
N LEU A 288 3.87 -2.35 20.14
CA LEU A 288 3.34 -3.69 19.94
C LEU A 288 4.32 -4.56 19.18
N SER A 289 4.41 -5.84 19.56
CA SER A 289 5.23 -6.79 18.79
C SER A 289 4.61 -7.05 17.42
N THR A 290 5.46 -7.29 16.42
CA THR A 290 5.03 -7.61 15.06
C THR A 290 4.10 -8.83 15.01
N LEU A 291 4.38 -9.84 15.84
CA LEU A 291 3.54 -11.02 15.94
C LEU A 291 2.16 -10.73 16.56
N PHE A 292 2.09 -9.78 17.50
CA PHE A 292 0.82 -9.42 18.16
C PHE A 292 -0.17 -8.84 17.16
N TYR A 293 0.17 -7.75 16.46
CA TYR A 293 -0.79 -7.11 15.56
C TYR A 293 -0.99 -7.89 14.25
N ILE A 294 -0.01 -8.68 13.76
CA ILE A 294 -0.23 -9.57 12.61
C ILE A 294 -1.15 -10.72 13.01
N GLY A 295 -0.90 -11.38 14.15
CA GLY A 295 -1.70 -12.51 14.62
C GLY A 295 -3.15 -12.14 14.88
N TYR A 296 -3.38 -11.01 15.58
CA TYR A 296 -4.73 -10.52 15.83
C TYR A 296 -5.44 -10.07 14.54
N THR A 297 -4.77 -9.37 13.62
CA THR A 297 -5.36 -9.02 12.32
C THR A 297 -5.75 -10.26 11.52
N LEU A 298 -4.90 -11.29 11.48
CA LEU A 298 -5.23 -12.55 10.81
C LEU A 298 -6.43 -13.23 11.46
N SER A 299 -6.53 -13.24 12.80
CA SER A 299 -7.68 -13.81 13.52
C SER A 299 -9.02 -13.13 13.18
N ARG A 300 -8.99 -11.88 12.70
CA ARG A 300 -10.17 -11.15 12.23
C ARG A 300 -10.43 -11.35 10.74
N VAL A 301 -9.38 -11.41 9.92
CA VAL A 301 -9.49 -11.63 8.46
C VAL A 301 -9.98 -13.04 8.12
N VAL A 302 -9.54 -14.05 8.87
CA VAL A 302 -9.82 -15.46 8.57
C VAL A 302 -11.32 -15.80 8.60
N PRO A 303 -12.12 -15.39 9.61
CA PRO A 303 -13.58 -15.60 9.59
C PRO A 303 -14.27 -15.00 8.37
N HIS A 304 -13.94 -13.77 7.96
CA HIS A 304 -14.52 -13.16 6.77
C HIS A 304 -14.11 -13.85 5.47
N ALA A 305 -12.86 -14.32 5.39
CA ALA A 305 -12.39 -15.12 4.27
C ALA A 305 -13.09 -16.49 4.20
N TYR A 306 -13.37 -17.09 5.36
CA TYR A 306 -14.14 -18.33 5.47
C TYR A 306 -15.61 -18.12 5.10
N ASP A 307 -16.25 -17.04 5.53
CA ASP A 307 -17.62 -16.71 5.17
C ASP A 307 -17.75 -16.41 3.67
N LEU A 308 -16.75 -15.75 3.07
CA LEU A 308 -16.66 -15.54 1.62
C LEU A 308 -16.48 -16.87 0.87
N TYR A 309 -15.65 -17.77 1.39
CA TYR A 309 -15.48 -19.12 0.85
C TYR A 309 -16.76 -19.96 0.99
N ARG A 310 -17.46 -19.87 2.12
CA ARG A 310 -18.71 -20.60 2.36
C ARG A 310 -19.84 -20.10 1.46
N ALA A 311 -20.02 -18.78 1.36
CA ALA A 311 -20.99 -18.16 0.46
C ALA A 311 -20.76 -18.52 -1.01
N HIS A 312 -19.51 -18.87 -1.36
CA HIS A 312 -19.16 -19.30 -2.71
C HIS A 312 -19.45 -20.79 -2.97
N ASN A 313 -19.31 -21.66 -1.96
CA ASN A 313 -19.42 -23.12 -2.14
C ASN A 313 -20.79 -23.70 -1.79
N TYR A 314 -21.51 -23.07 -0.85
CA TYR A 314 -22.87 -23.45 -0.51
C TYR A 314 -23.78 -22.37 -1.08
N ALA A 315 -24.47 -22.69 -2.17
CA ALA A 315 -25.43 -21.81 -2.84
C ALA A 315 -26.64 -21.56 -1.93
N ASP A 316 -26.48 -20.65 -0.96
CA ASP A 316 -27.60 -20.10 -0.21
C ASP A 316 -28.07 -18.84 -0.96
N HIS A 317 -29.26 -18.93 -1.55
CA HIS A 317 -29.75 -17.99 -2.58
C HIS A 317 -30.14 -16.59 -2.06
N GLU A 318 -29.85 -16.26 -0.80
CA GLU A 318 -30.16 -14.95 -0.19
C GLU A 318 -28.94 -14.30 0.52
N ALA A 319 -27.73 -14.48 0.00
CA ALA A 319 -26.59 -13.69 0.47
C ALA A 319 -26.70 -12.24 -0.06
N ASP A 320 -27.27 -11.35 0.76
CA ASP A 320 -27.37 -9.90 0.50
C ASP A 320 -26.05 -9.32 -0.03
N PHE A 321 -26.10 -8.53 -1.12
CA PHE A 321 -24.97 -7.84 -1.74
C PHE A 321 -24.07 -7.10 -0.72
N TYR A 322 -24.68 -6.58 0.35
CA TYR A 322 -23.98 -5.94 1.46
C TYR A 322 -23.07 -6.91 2.22
N SER A 323 -23.50 -8.14 2.47
CA SER A 323 -22.73 -9.15 3.21
C SER A 323 -21.42 -9.51 2.50
N ILE A 324 -21.46 -9.70 1.17
CA ILE A 324 -20.27 -9.99 0.36
C ILE A 324 -19.33 -8.78 0.33
N ALA A 325 -19.87 -7.56 0.15
CA ALA A 325 -19.07 -6.34 0.14
C ALA A 325 -18.37 -6.08 1.48
N TRP A 326 -19.03 -6.33 2.62
CA TRP A 326 -18.45 -6.22 3.95
C TRP A 326 -17.38 -7.29 4.20
N ASN A 327 -17.62 -8.54 3.78
CA ASN A 327 -16.65 -9.65 3.92
C ASN A 327 -15.38 -9.46 3.07
N VAL A 328 -15.36 -8.52 2.13
CA VAL A 328 -14.15 -8.10 1.39
C VAL A 328 -13.55 -6.81 1.96
N SER A 329 -14.40 -5.82 2.28
CA SER A 329 -13.96 -4.49 2.70
C SER A 329 -13.32 -4.48 4.09
N ILE A 330 -13.88 -5.26 5.03
CA ILE A 330 -13.38 -5.33 6.41
C ILE A 330 -11.96 -5.92 6.46
N PRO A 331 -11.66 -7.06 5.80
CA PRO A 331 -10.30 -7.57 5.72
C PRO A 331 -9.29 -6.59 5.13
N LEU A 332 -9.66 -5.88 4.05
CA LEU A 332 -8.80 -4.87 3.42
C LEU A 332 -8.51 -3.71 4.39
N GLY A 333 -9.52 -3.26 5.14
CA GLY A 333 -9.36 -2.26 6.19
C GLY A 333 -8.45 -2.71 7.33
N CYS A 334 -8.60 -3.95 7.81
CA CYS A 334 -7.77 -4.52 8.86
C CYS A 334 -6.29 -4.62 8.43
N ILE A 335 -6.04 -5.10 7.21
CA ILE A 335 -4.70 -5.17 6.62
C ILE A 335 -4.11 -3.76 6.44
N PHE A 336 -4.93 -2.79 6.03
CA PHE A 336 -4.52 -1.40 5.89
C PHE A 336 -4.07 -0.79 7.22
N PHE A 337 -4.83 -0.98 8.30
CA PHE A 337 -4.45 -0.53 9.65
C PHE A 337 -3.18 -1.23 10.15
N MET A 338 -3.04 -2.53 9.91
CA MET A 338 -1.83 -3.30 10.21
C MET A 338 -0.59 -2.70 9.53
N VAL A 339 -0.70 -2.34 8.26
CA VAL A 339 0.37 -1.71 7.48
C VAL A 339 0.71 -0.32 8.03
N ILE A 340 -0.30 0.50 8.35
CA ILE A 340 -0.08 1.83 8.97
C ILE A 340 0.68 1.69 10.29
N LEU A 341 0.24 0.80 11.18
CA LEU A 341 0.87 0.60 12.48
C LEU A 341 2.32 0.11 12.33
N TYR A 342 2.58 -0.80 11.38
CA TYR A 342 3.94 -1.24 11.04
C TYR A 342 4.85 -0.06 10.65
N PHE A 343 4.34 0.88 9.84
CA PHE A 343 5.07 2.08 9.45
C PHE A 343 5.26 3.06 10.62
N GLN A 344 4.25 3.27 11.47
CA GLN A 344 4.36 4.16 12.64
C GLN A 344 5.41 3.68 13.65
N GLN A 345 5.43 2.40 13.98
CA GLN A 345 6.42 1.86 14.93
C GLN A 345 7.86 1.83 14.39
N ARG A 346 8.04 2.10 13.08
CA ARG A 346 9.37 2.13 12.44
C ARG A 346 9.86 3.54 12.15
N PHE A 347 8.95 4.48 11.92
CA PHE A 347 9.27 5.82 11.43
C PHE A 347 8.69 6.96 12.29
N GLY A 348 8.05 6.63 13.40
CA GLY A 348 7.40 7.58 14.31
C GLY A 348 5.94 7.87 13.95
N GLY A 349 5.20 8.41 14.90
CA GLY A 349 3.77 8.73 14.76
C GLY A 349 3.41 9.71 13.63
N PHE A 350 4.28 10.67 13.35
CA PHE A 350 4.09 11.67 12.28
C PHE A 350 4.60 11.22 10.90
N CYS A 351 4.77 9.91 10.67
CA CYS A 351 5.23 9.40 9.37
C CYS A 351 4.27 9.70 8.20
N PHE A 352 3.03 10.12 8.51
CA PHE A 352 1.99 10.46 7.54
C PHE A 352 1.60 11.95 7.48
N ASP A 353 2.15 12.83 8.34
CA ASP A 353 1.73 14.24 8.41
C ASP A 353 2.57 15.16 7.48
N PRO A 354 1.98 16.15 6.78
CA PRO A 354 2.70 17.08 5.92
C PRO A 354 3.73 17.92 6.69
N ARG A 355 4.86 18.25 6.04
CA ARG A 355 6.01 19.00 6.60
C ARG A 355 5.69 20.37 7.25
N ARG A 356 4.45 20.86 7.19
CA ARG A 356 4.06 22.20 7.67
C ARG A 356 3.91 22.28 9.19
N PHE A 357 3.83 21.16 9.91
CA PHE A 357 3.76 21.11 11.38
C PHE A 357 5.08 20.68 12.05
N ARG A 358 6.19 20.63 11.31
CA ARG A 358 7.48 20.10 11.77
C ARG A 358 8.50 21.22 12.06
N GLU A 359 8.08 22.26 12.77
CA GLU A 359 8.98 23.27 13.36
C GLU A 359 8.93 23.18 14.87
N ALA A 360 9.92 22.50 15.46
CA ALA A 360 10.60 22.87 16.70
C ALA A 360 11.71 21.84 17.00
N GLU A 361 12.95 22.35 17.03
CA GLU A 361 14.12 21.87 17.78
C GLU A 361 14.90 20.62 17.32
N GLY A 362 16.20 20.84 17.07
CA GLY A 362 17.25 19.82 17.17
C GLY A 362 18.19 19.69 15.97
N TYR A 363 19.18 20.58 15.86
CA TYR A 363 20.34 20.41 14.95
C TYR A 363 21.22 19.24 15.41
N GLU A 364 21.69 18.39 14.48
CA GLU A 364 22.89 17.58 14.73
C GLU A 364 23.81 17.50 13.49
N LYS A 365 25.12 17.54 13.78
CA LYS A 365 26.25 17.91 12.90
C LYS A 365 26.64 16.84 11.88
N VAL A 366 27.09 17.29 10.72
CA VAL A 366 27.73 16.50 9.65
C VAL A 366 29.19 16.21 10.01
N GLY A 367 29.60 14.95 9.89
CA GLY A 367 31.00 14.52 9.88
C GLY A 367 31.41 14.04 8.49
N TYR A 368 32.35 14.77 7.88
CA TYR A 368 32.98 14.47 6.59
C TYR A 368 34.16 13.51 6.82
N LEU A 369 34.30 12.41 6.06
CA LEU A 369 35.58 11.70 5.93
C LEU A 369 35.68 10.89 4.61
N ARG A 370 36.61 11.36 3.77
CA ARG A 370 37.35 10.73 2.66
C ARG A 370 37.09 9.25 2.34
N ARG A 371 36.80 9.00 1.05
CA ARG A 371 37.45 7.93 0.27
C ARG A 371 37.43 8.26 -1.24
N LEU A 372 38.34 9.16 -1.64
CA LEU A 372 38.94 9.16 -2.98
C LEU A 372 39.96 8.02 -3.03
N ASP A 373 40.29 7.55 -4.23
CA ASP A 373 41.29 6.50 -4.56
C ASP A 373 40.79 5.08 -4.89
N LEU A 374 39.66 4.95 -5.60
CA LEU A 374 39.35 3.70 -6.35
C LEU A 374 38.72 3.91 -7.74
N LEU A 375 38.67 5.14 -8.26
CA LEU A 375 38.09 5.45 -9.58
C LEU A 375 39.12 6.06 -10.55
N ARG A 376 40.28 5.40 -10.70
CA ARG A 376 41.29 5.78 -11.71
C ARG A 376 41.83 4.62 -12.56
N GLN A 377 41.01 3.59 -12.82
CA GLN A 377 41.39 2.50 -13.74
C GLN A 377 40.29 1.96 -14.68
N MET A 378 39.15 2.63 -14.85
CA MET A 378 38.16 2.21 -15.88
C MET A 378 37.76 3.37 -16.80
N LYS A 379 38.77 3.99 -17.40
CA LYS A 379 38.60 4.92 -18.51
C LYS A 379 39.72 4.69 -19.50
N LEU A 380 39.59 3.65 -20.31
CA LEU A 380 40.28 3.46 -21.58
C LEU A 380 39.56 2.33 -22.33
N ASN A 381 39.46 2.51 -23.64
CA ASN A 381 38.83 1.66 -24.65
C ASN A 381 37.32 1.89 -24.85
N GLY A 382 37.05 2.97 -25.59
CA GLY A 382 35.84 3.07 -26.38
C GLY A 382 35.88 2.05 -27.51
N HIS A 383 34.86 1.20 -27.53
CA HIS A 383 34.32 0.54 -28.72
C HIS A 383 32.92 0.05 -28.31
N ILE A 384 31.89 0.85 -28.59
CA ILE A 384 30.51 0.36 -28.50
C ILE A 384 30.26 -0.36 -29.81
N SER A 385 30.49 -1.67 -29.80
CA SER A 385 30.08 -2.56 -30.88
C SER A 385 28.58 -2.55 -30.99
N ILE A 386 28.11 -2.26 -32.20
CA ILE A 386 26.73 -2.43 -32.65
C ILE A 386 26.35 -3.89 -32.40
N VAL A 387 25.56 -4.17 -31.36
CA VAL A 387 24.90 -5.46 -31.22
C VAL A 387 23.79 -5.48 -32.27
N LYS A 388 24.08 -6.04 -33.44
CA LYS A 388 23.06 -6.53 -34.37
C LYS A 388 22.18 -7.48 -33.58
N CYS A 389 20.94 -7.08 -33.32
CA CYS A 389 19.92 -7.96 -32.82
C CYS A 389 19.54 -8.92 -33.95
N SER A 390 20.15 -10.11 -33.97
CA SER A 390 19.88 -11.17 -34.96
C SER A 390 18.52 -11.87 -34.78
N ILE A 391 17.57 -11.29 -34.04
CA ILE A 391 16.23 -11.88 -33.84
C ILE A 391 15.28 -11.58 -35.01
N CYS A 392 15.65 -10.69 -35.94
CA CYS A 392 14.78 -10.30 -37.08
C CYS A 392 15.10 -10.98 -38.43
N TYR A 393 15.79 -12.13 -38.44
CA TYR A 393 16.06 -12.89 -39.69
C TYR A 393 15.57 -14.35 -39.64
N GLY A 394 14.44 -14.58 -38.98
CA GLY A 394 13.58 -15.75 -39.23
C GLY A 394 12.32 -15.30 -39.95
N LYS A 395 11.80 -16.10 -40.89
CA LYS A 395 10.50 -15.87 -41.55
C LYS A 395 9.39 -15.70 -40.49
N VAL A 396 9.12 -14.46 -40.11
CA VAL A 396 7.99 -14.10 -39.25
C VAL A 396 6.77 -13.95 -40.14
N SER A 397 5.79 -14.83 -39.92
CA SER A 397 4.62 -15.06 -40.76
C SER A 397 3.47 -14.07 -40.52
N SER A 398 3.53 -13.22 -39.49
CA SER A 398 2.44 -12.28 -39.18
C SER A 398 2.90 -10.83 -39.24
N GLU A 399 2.10 -9.99 -39.90
CA GLU A 399 2.31 -8.54 -40.01
C GLU A 399 2.21 -7.85 -38.64
N VAL A 400 1.49 -8.48 -37.70
CA VAL A 400 1.34 -8.08 -36.29
C VAL A 400 2.67 -8.13 -35.54
N GLU A 401 3.47 -9.19 -35.72
CA GLU A 401 4.78 -9.30 -35.06
C GLU A 401 5.79 -8.25 -35.56
N ARG A 402 5.72 -7.86 -36.84
CA ARG A 402 6.58 -6.79 -37.38
C ARG A 402 6.24 -5.43 -36.77
N ILE A 403 4.95 -5.12 -36.62
CA ILE A 403 4.49 -3.87 -35.99
C ILE A 403 4.88 -3.84 -34.52
N VAL A 404 4.69 -4.95 -33.78
CA VAL A 404 5.10 -5.09 -32.39
C VAL A 404 6.62 -4.92 -32.24
N CYS A 405 7.43 -5.53 -33.11
CA CYS A 405 8.88 -5.37 -33.12
C CYS A 405 9.31 -3.93 -33.45
N VAL A 406 8.66 -3.25 -34.40
CA VAL A 406 8.97 -1.84 -34.73
C VAL A 406 8.61 -0.90 -33.58
N LEU A 407 7.49 -1.13 -32.88
CA LEU A 407 7.08 -0.34 -31.71
C LEU A 407 7.99 -0.59 -30.49
N ILE A 408 8.38 -1.84 -30.25
CA ILE A 408 9.34 -2.20 -29.20
C ILE A 408 10.74 -1.64 -29.54
N ALA A 409 11.16 -1.71 -30.80
CA ALA A 409 12.42 -1.14 -31.27
C ALA A 409 12.43 0.39 -31.14
N ALA A 410 11.33 1.07 -31.49
CA ALA A 410 11.18 2.51 -31.32
C ALA A 410 11.22 2.91 -29.83
N PHE A 411 10.55 2.15 -28.96
CA PHE A 411 10.55 2.38 -27.51
C PHE A 411 11.93 2.13 -26.87
N THR A 412 12.67 1.11 -27.32
CA THR A 412 14.02 0.78 -26.83
C THR A 412 15.09 1.73 -27.38
N HIS A 413 15.00 2.18 -28.63
CA HIS A 413 15.83 3.27 -29.16
C HIS A 413 15.59 4.59 -28.40
N PHE A 414 14.33 4.86 -28.05
CA PHE A 414 13.96 6.03 -27.27
C PHE A 414 14.54 6.01 -25.83
N GLN A 415 14.55 4.82 -25.20
CA GLN A 415 15.25 4.61 -23.92
C GLN A 415 16.77 4.84 -24.05
N ALA A 416 17.39 4.39 -25.14
CA ALA A 416 18.83 4.51 -25.36
C ALA A 416 19.29 5.96 -25.60
N ILE A 417 18.53 6.76 -26.36
CA ILE A 417 18.91 8.13 -26.71
C ILE A 417 18.92 9.07 -25.48
N TYR A 418 18.03 8.86 -24.49
CA TYR A 418 17.93 9.72 -23.30
C TYR A 418 18.70 9.20 -22.07
N LEU A 419 18.98 7.89 -21.97
CA LEU A 419 19.72 7.34 -20.83
C LEU A 419 21.25 7.53 -20.91
N VAL A 420 21.80 7.90 -22.07
CA VAL A 420 23.26 7.89 -22.29
C VAL A 420 23.97 9.18 -21.85
N ASN A 421 23.28 10.32 -21.69
CA ASN A 421 23.95 11.62 -21.45
C ASN A 421 23.47 12.42 -20.21
N TYR A 422 22.77 11.82 -19.26
CA TYR A 422 22.23 12.55 -18.11
C TYR A 422 23.08 12.40 -16.83
N LYS A 423 23.57 13.53 -16.28
CA LYS A 423 24.19 13.61 -14.94
C LYS A 423 23.20 14.19 -13.92
N PRO A 424 22.63 13.39 -13.01
CA PRO A 424 21.74 13.91 -11.98
C PRO A 424 22.51 14.63 -10.86
N SER A 425 22.05 15.83 -10.51
CA SER A 425 22.43 16.58 -9.33
C SER A 425 21.46 16.28 -8.17
N VAL A 426 21.98 15.62 -7.14
CA VAL A 426 21.57 15.61 -5.71
C VAL A 426 20.10 15.29 -5.36
N ARG A 427 19.82 14.04 -4.94
CA ARG A 427 19.26 13.65 -3.60
C ARG A 427 19.00 12.14 -3.44
N ASN A 428 19.32 11.63 -2.24
CA ASN A 428 18.93 10.42 -1.49
C ASN A 428 18.98 9.02 -2.12
N MET A 429 19.06 8.86 -3.43
CA MET A 429 19.23 7.56 -4.08
C MET A 429 20.53 7.56 -4.88
N SER A 430 21.34 6.50 -4.77
CA SER A 430 22.56 6.38 -5.58
C SER A 430 22.17 6.35 -7.07
N MET A 431 23.04 6.85 -7.95
CA MET A 431 22.77 6.83 -9.39
C MET A 431 22.44 5.42 -9.91
N ALA A 432 23.12 4.41 -9.36
CA ALA A 432 22.87 3.00 -9.66
C ALA A 432 21.45 2.58 -9.27
N ALA A 433 21.01 2.91 -8.05
CA ALA A 433 19.64 2.61 -7.61
C ALA A 433 18.59 3.36 -8.43
N SER A 434 18.84 4.62 -8.80
CA SER A 434 17.97 5.42 -9.68
C SER A 434 17.78 4.77 -11.04
N LYS A 435 18.88 4.28 -11.62
CA LYS A 435 18.87 3.58 -12.91
C LYS A 435 18.12 2.24 -12.82
N MET A 436 18.35 1.46 -11.76
CA MET A 436 17.64 0.19 -11.54
C MET A 436 16.13 0.39 -11.38
N VAL A 437 15.72 1.35 -10.55
CA VAL A 437 14.30 1.68 -10.36
C VAL A 437 13.70 2.20 -11.67
N GLY A 438 14.41 3.05 -12.40
CA GLY A 438 13.99 3.54 -13.72
C GLY A 438 13.76 2.41 -14.74
N ILE A 439 14.72 1.50 -14.90
CA ILE A 439 14.62 0.34 -15.81
C ILE A 439 13.41 -0.52 -15.45
N TRP A 440 13.21 -0.81 -14.17
CA TRP A 440 12.07 -1.59 -13.70
C TRP A 440 10.72 -0.90 -14.00
N LEU A 441 10.62 0.41 -13.74
CA LEU A 441 9.37 1.15 -13.99
C LEU A 441 9.07 1.28 -15.48
N PHE A 442 10.08 1.53 -16.32
CA PHE A 442 9.88 1.55 -17.77
C PHE A 442 9.60 0.16 -18.34
N GLY A 443 10.23 -0.89 -17.80
CA GLY A 443 9.89 -2.28 -18.14
C GLY A 443 8.44 -2.62 -17.79
N SER A 444 7.98 -2.19 -16.62
CA SER A 444 6.57 -2.34 -16.20
C SER A 444 5.63 -1.54 -17.11
N ALA A 445 5.98 -0.30 -17.48
CA ALA A 445 5.20 0.49 -18.43
C ALA A 445 5.14 -0.15 -19.82
N ALA A 446 6.26 -0.69 -20.32
CA ALA A 446 6.30 -1.43 -21.58
C ALA A 446 5.41 -2.68 -21.55
N TRP A 447 5.37 -3.38 -20.41
CA TRP A 447 4.49 -4.52 -20.23
C TRP A 447 3.00 -4.12 -20.21
N VAL A 448 2.65 -2.99 -19.59
CA VAL A 448 1.29 -2.43 -19.69
C VAL A 448 0.98 -2.02 -21.14
N PHE A 449 1.93 -1.43 -21.85
CA PHE A 449 1.76 -1.11 -23.28
C PHE A 449 1.46 -2.38 -24.10
N SER A 450 2.24 -3.46 -23.92
CA SER A 450 1.98 -4.73 -24.60
C SER A 450 0.64 -5.33 -24.19
N MET A 451 0.24 -5.21 -22.91
CA MET A 451 -1.09 -5.63 -22.44
C MET A 451 -2.21 -4.91 -23.16
N VAL A 452 -2.10 -3.59 -23.34
CA VAL A 452 -3.07 -2.79 -24.08
C VAL A 452 -3.17 -3.29 -25.52
N VAL A 453 -2.05 -3.51 -26.21
CA VAL A 453 -2.06 -4.03 -27.59
C VAL A 453 -2.71 -5.42 -27.66
N LEU A 454 -2.27 -6.34 -26.80
CA LEU A 454 -2.82 -7.70 -26.73
C LEU A 454 -4.32 -7.70 -26.45
N GLY A 455 -4.80 -6.85 -25.53
CA GLY A 455 -6.23 -6.70 -25.25
C GLY A 455 -7.01 -6.12 -26.43
N GLY A 456 -6.40 -5.21 -27.19
CA GLY A 456 -6.94 -4.72 -28.47
C GLY A 456 -7.12 -5.85 -29.47
N VAL A 457 -6.10 -6.69 -29.67
CA VAL A 457 -6.19 -7.87 -30.53
C VAL A 457 -7.30 -8.81 -30.04
N THR A 458 -7.29 -9.21 -28.75
CA THR A 458 -8.31 -10.09 -28.16
C THR A 458 -9.74 -9.57 -28.37
N ARG A 459 -9.96 -8.26 -28.36
CA ARG A 459 -11.27 -7.66 -28.65
C ARG A 459 -11.60 -7.65 -30.14
N LEU A 460 -10.65 -7.29 -31.00
CA LEU A 460 -10.85 -7.20 -32.45
C LEU A 460 -11.04 -8.58 -33.09
N THR A 461 -10.45 -9.63 -32.53
CA THR A 461 -10.68 -11.04 -32.90
C THR A 461 -11.91 -11.65 -32.22
N ARG A 462 -12.70 -10.86 -31.46
CA ARG A 462 -13.85 -11.31 -30.65
C ARG A 462 -13.54 -12.47 -29.70
N SER A 463 -12.30 -12.54 -29.24
CA SER A 463 -11.82 -13.62 -28.38
C SER A 463 -12.13 -13.42 -26.91
N GLY A 464 -12.44 -12.18 -26.47
CA GLY A 464 -12.58 -11.83 -25.06
C GLY A 464 -13.79 -12.40 -24.30
N LEU A 465 -14.57 -13.29 -24.90
CA LEU A 465 -15.72 -13.99 -24.32
C LEU A 465 -15.60 -15.52 -24.44
N SER A 466 -14.44 -16.03 -24.83
CA SER A 466 -14.17 -17.46 -25.05
C SER A 466 -14.01 -18.24 -23.73
N MET A 467 -13.50 -17.59 -22.67
CA MET A 467 -13.34 -18.18 -21.34
C MET A 467 -14.50 -17.76 -20.43
N THR A 468 -15.54 -18.59 -20.40
CA THR A 468 -16.79 -18.34 -19.64
C THR A 468 -16.61 -18.46 -18.13
N ASP A 469 -15.71 -19.32 -17.67
CA ASP A 469 -15.39 -19.48 -16.26
C ASP A 469 -14.30 -18.50 -15.80
N TRP A 470 -14.44 -18.00 -14.56
CA TRP A 470 -13.43 -17.14 -13.94
C TRP A 470 -12.77 -17.81 -12.73
N LYS A 471 -11.44 -17.90 -12.78
CA LYS A 471 -10.59 -18.36 -11.67
C LYS A 471 -9.64 -17.24 -11.26
N PHE A 472 -9.65 -16.85 -9.98
CA PHE A 472 -8.84 -15.73 -9.47
C PHE A 472 -7.33 -15.91 -9.75
N THR A 473 -6.75 -17.04 -9.33
CA THR A 473 -5.33 -17.37 -9.51
C THR A 473 -4.97 -17.67 -10.96
N GLY A 474 -5.97 -17.85 -11.84
CA GLY A 474 -5.77 -18.51 -13.12
C GLY A 474 -5.60 -20.02 -12.96
N GLY A 475 -5.46 -20.70 -14.09
CA GLY A 475 -5.17 -22.13 -14.18
C GLY A 475 -4.31 -22.38 -15.42
N LEU A 476 -3.80 -23.60 -15.56
CA LEU A 476 -3.19 -24.03 -16.82
C LEU A 476 -4.25 -24.05 -17.93
N PRO A 477 -3.86 -23.82 -19.19
CA PRO A 477 -4.79 -24.01 -20.30
C PRO A 477 -5.07 -25.51 -20.44
N PRO A 478 -6.17 -25.91 -21.11
CA PRO A 478 -6.44 -27.32 -21.37
C PRO A 478 -5.26 -27.99 -22.07
N LEU A 479 -4.79 -29.12 -21.53
CA LEU A 479 -3.62 -29.86 -22.02
C LEU A 479 -4.01 -31.14 -22.74
N SER A 480 -5.18 -31.71 -22.44
CA SER A 480 -5.73 -32.89 -23.10
C SER A 480 -6.89 -32.54 -24.02
N ASP A 481 -7.16 -33.39 -25.01
CA ASP A 481 -8.31 -33.20 -25.91
C ASP A 481 -9.64 -33.23 -25.17
N GLU A 482 -9.77 -34.08 -24.15
CA GLU A 482 -10.95 -34.15 -23.29
C GLU A 482 -11.22 -32.82 -22.56
N GLU A 483 -10.19 -32.20 -21.97
CA GLU A 483 -10.33 -30.88 -21.34
C GLU A 483 -10.70 -29.79 -22.36
N TRP A 484 -10.15 -29.86 -23.59
CA TRP A 484 -10.53 -28.94 -24.67
C TRP A 484 -11.99 -29.10 -25.07
N PHE A 485 -12.49 -30.33 -25.18
CA PHE A 485 -13.90 -30.60 -25.46
C PHE A 485 -14.80 -30.05 -24.35
N GLN A 486 -14.43 -30.24 -23.08
CA GLN A 486 -15.21 -29.72 -21.94
C GLN A 486 -15.31 -28.19 -21.95
N GLU A 487 -14.21 -27.48 -22.17
CA GLU A 487 -14.23 -26.02 -22.28
C GLU A 487 -15.02 -25.54 -23.51
N PHE A 488 -14.93 -26.27 -24.63
CA PHE A 488 -15.70 -25.96 -25.83
C PHE A 488 -17.20 -26.16 -25.62
N GLU A 489 -17.62 -27.23 -24.93
CA GLU A 489 -19.02 -27.46 -24.57
C GLU A 489 -19.57 -26.35 -23.67
N LYS A 490 -18.78 -25.82 -22.74
CA LYS A 490 -19.18 -24.63 -21.96
C LYS A 490 -19.33 -23.41 -22.86
N TYR A 491 -18.39 -23.19 -23.78
CA TYR A 491 -18.46 -22.07 -24.72
C TYR A 491 -19.70 -22.15 -25.63
N LYS A 492 -20.11 -23.36 -26.06
CA LYS A 492 -21.34 -23.57 -26.85
C LYS A 492 -22.61 -23.08 -26.15
N GLN A 493 -22.61 -23.05 -24.82
CA GLN A 493 -23.73 -22.56 -24.02
C GLN A 493 -23.80 -21.03 -23.96
N SER A 494 -22.70 -20.33 -24.28
CA SER A 494 -22.63 -18.88 -24.24
C SER A 494 -23.48 -18.20 -25.32
N PRO A 495 -23.95 -16.95 -25.09
CA PRO A 495 -24.63 -16.18 -26.12
C PRO A 495 -23.77 -15.96 -27.37
N GLU A 496 -22.46 -15.76 -27.20
CA GLU A 496 -21.51 -15.53 -28.29
C GLU A 496 -21.48 -16.71 -29.27
N TYR A 497 -21.40 -17.95 -28.78
CA TYR A 497 -21.47 -19.13 -29.65
C TYR A 497 -22.84 -19.25 -30.33
N LYS A 498 -23.92 -19.10 -29.56
CA LYS A 498 -25.28 -19.28 -30.08
C LYS A 498 -25.65 -18.29 -31.19
N ARG A 499 -25.15 -17.05 -31.12
CA ARG A 499 -25.54 -15.95 -32.02
C ARG A 499 -24.50 -15.58 -33.08
N VAL A 500 -23.21 -15.64 -32.74
CA VAL A 500 -22.11 -15.21 -33.64
C VAL A 500 -21.38 -16.42 -34.22
N ASN A 501 -20.97 -17.36 -33.36
CA ASN A 501 -20.01 -18.41 -33.71
C ASN A 501 -20.67 -19.79 -33.88
N LYS A 502 -21.93 -19.83 -34.32
CA LYS A 502 -22.69 -21.08 -34.45
C LYS A 502 -22.05 -21.99 -35.50
N GLY A 503 -21.71 -23.21 -35.12
CA GLY A 503 -21.04 -24.17 -36.00
C GLY A 503 -19.52 -24.01 -36.08
N MET A 504 -18.91 -23.17 -35.23
CA MET A 504 -17.46 -23.03 -35.11
C MET A 504 -16.78 -24.38 -34.79
N SER A 505 -15.60 -24.62 -35.36
CA SER A 505 -14.77 -25.81 -35.09
C SER A 505 -14.05 -25.70 -33.74
N ILE A 506 -13.54 -26.83 -33.23
CA ILE A 506 -12.75 -26.80 -31.99
C ILE A 506 -11.39 -26.10 -32.21
N GLU A 507 -10.84 -26.17 -33.42
CA GLU A 507 -9.61 -25.50 -33.83
C GLU A 507 -9.75 -23.97 -33.79
N ASP A 508 -10.85 -23.46 -34.33
CA ASP A 508 -11.18 -22.02 -34.27
C ASP A 508 -11.43 -21.57 -32.82
N PHE A 509 -12.09 -22.42 -32.02
CA PHE A 509 -12.27 -22.16 -30.58
C PHE A 509 -10.92 -22.08 -29.85
N LYS A 510 -9.98 -23.00 -30.14
CA LYS A 510 -8.63 -22.97 -29.55
C LYS A 510 -7.92 -21.64 -29.83
N PHE A 511 -8.06 -21.08 -31.03
CA PHE A 511 -7.48 -19.78 -31.37
C PHE A 511 -8.01 -18.65 -30.47
N ILE A 512 -9.33 -18.51 -30.37
CA ILE A 512 -9.93 -17.46 -29.53
C ILE A 512 -9.64 -17.67 -28.05
N TYR A 513 -9.64 -18.93 -27.58
CA TYR A 513 -9.29 -19.27 -26.21
C TYR A 513 -7.85 -18.87 -25.88
N TRP A 514 -6.90 -19.19 -26.76
CA TRP A 514 -5.48 -18.83 -26.55
C TRP A 514 -5.27 -17.33 -26.49
N MET A 515 -5.96 -16.56 -27.33
CA MET A 515 -5.87 -15.09 -27.31
C MET A 515 -6.36 -14.50 -25.98
N GLU A 516 -7.47 -15.00 -25.45
CA GLU A 516 -7.99 -14.53 -24.16
C GLU A 516 -7.14 -15.03 -22.99
N TYR A 517 -6.74 -16.30 -23.00
CA TYR A 517 -5.86 -16.90 -22.01
C TYR A 517 -4.52 -16.15 -21.91
N ALA A 518 -3.88 -15.88 -23.05
CA ALA A 518 -2.64 -15.12 -23.13
C ALA A 518 -2.80 -13.73 -22.52
N HIS A 519 -3.86 -12.99 -22.89
CA HIS A 519 -4.14 -11.67 -22.32
C HIS A 519 -4.30 -11.74 -20.79
N ARG A 520 -5.11 -12.68 -20.28
CA ARG A 520 -5.37 -12.85 -18.85
C ARG A 520 -4.10 -13.27 -18.07
N MET A 521 -3.27 -14.15 -18.62
CA MET A 521 -2.01 -14.57 -17.97
C MET A 521 -0.93 -13.50 -18.03
N TRP A 522 -0.84 -12.77 -19.13
CA TRP A 522 0.11 -11.67 -19.28
C TRP A 522 -0.16 -10.56 -18.25
N GLY A 523 -1.43 -10.31 -17.93
CA GLY A 523 -1.84 -9.39 -16.86
C GLY A 523 -1.45 -9.88 -15.45
N ARG A 524 -1.60 -11.18 -15.17
CA ARG A 524 -1.17 -11.77 -13.89
C ARG A 524 0.35 -11.73 -13.73
N GLY A 525 1.09 -12.02 -14.81
CA GLY A 525 2.55 -11.93 -14.86
C GLY A 525 3.06 -10.53 -14.52
N LEU A 526 2.38 -9.47 -15.00
CA LEU A 526 2.70 -8.10 -14.63
C LEU A 526 2.65 -7.87 -13.12
N GLY A 527 1.66 -8.44 -12.43
CA GLY A 527 1.53 -8.33 -10.98
C GLY A 527 2.77 -8.84 -10.25
N ILE A 528 3.32 -9.98 -10.70
CA ILE A 528 4.54 -10.59 -10.14
C ILE A 528 5.78 -9.74 -10.47
N ILE A 529 5.93 -9.34 -11.74
CA ILE A 529 7.04 -8.53 -12.23
C ILE A 529 7.07 -7.14 -11.57
N PHE A 530 5.92 -6.62 -11.15
CA PHE A 530 5.87 -5.40 -10.37
C PHE A 530 6.16 -5.66 -8.88
N ALA A 531 5.48 -6.63 -8.27
CA ALA A 531 5.54 -6.87 -6.82
C ALA A 531 6.92 -7.30 -6.33
N LEU A 532 7.63 -8.17 -7.07
CA LEU A 532 8.93 -8.70 -6.64
C LEU A 532 10.02 -7.61 -6.60
N PRO A 533 10.28 -6.82 -7.66
CA PRO A 533 11.25 -5.73 -7.59
C PRO A 533 10.79 -4.62 -6.65
N PHE A 534 9.49 -4.34 -6.57
CA PHE A 534 8.96 -3.37 -5.60
C PHE A 534 9.34 -3.76 -4.16
N SER A 535 9.07 -5.01 -3.78
CA SER A 535 9.42 -5.54 -2.46
C SER A 535 10.93 -5.54 -2.22
N TYR A 536 11.72 -5.89 -3.23
CA TYR A 536 13.18 -5.85 -3.17
C TYR A 536 13.72 -4.44 -2.93
N PHE A 537 13.27 -3.45 -3.72
CA PHE A 537 13.71 -2.06 -3.59
C PHE A 537 13.24 -1.40 -2.30
N LEU A 538 12.05 -1.77 -1.81
CA LEU A 538 11.56 -1.35 -0.50
C LEU A 538 12.44 -1.90 0.63
N ARG A 539 12.79 -3.20 0.59
CA ARG A 539 13.70 -3.84 1.56
C ARG A 539 15.11 -3.24 1.54
N LYS A 540 15.62 -2.90 0.35
CA LYS A 540 16.94 -2.27 0.17
C LYS A 540 16.97 -0.78 0.52
N GLY A 541 15.83 -0.15 0.79
CA GLY A 541 15.77 1.28 1.08
C GLY A 541 16.08 2.16 -0.13
N TYR A 542 15.99 1.63 -1.36
CA TYR A 542 16.23 2.39 -2.58
C TYR A 542 15.08 3.34 -2.90
N ILE A 543 13.88 3.04 -2.40
CA ILE A 543 12.67 3.81 -2.65
C ILE A 543 12.34 4.67 -1.42
N THR A 544 12.12 5.97 -1.63
CA THR A 544 11.62 6.88 -0.58
C THR A 544 10.16 6.59 -0.24
N LEU A 545 9.70 6.92 0.97
CA LEU A 545 8.29 6.69 1.38
C LEU A 545 7.27 7.27 0.40
N ARG A 546 7.49 8.50 -0.09
CA ARG A 546 6.60 9.14 -1.07
C ARG A 546 6.51 8.33 -2.36
N LEU A 547 7.65 7.85 -2.86
CA LEU A 547 7.70 7.00 -4.04
C LEU A 547 7.06 5.63 -3.74
N GLY A 548 7.30 5.06 -2.56
CA GLY A 548 6.69 3.81 -2.12
C GLY A 548 5.16 3.88 -2.03
N LEU A 549 4.59 4.96 -1.49
CA LEU A 549 3.15 5.18 -1.46
C LEU A 549 2.56 5.29 -2.86
N ARG A 550 3.19 6.09 -3.74
CA ARG A 550 2.76 6.20 -5.14
C ARG A 550 2.80 4.84 -5.86
N LEU A 551 3.87 4.06 -5.68
CA LEU A 551 4.02 2.73 -6.28
C LEU A 551 3.02 1.74 -5.69
N SER A 552 2.70 1.84 -4.40
CA SER A 552 1.66 1.02 -3.75
C SER A 552 0.28 1.35 -4.32
N SER A 553 -0.03 2.63 -4.56
CA SER A 553 -1.27 3.05 -5.22
C SER A 553 -1.33 2.53 -6.67
N LEU A 554 -0.24 2.60 -7.44
CA LEU A 554 -0.18 2.04 -8.79
C LEU A 554 -0.33 0.52 -8.79
N PHE A 555 0.24 -0.17 -7.81
CA PHE A 555 0.06 -1.61 -7.62
C PHE A 555 -1.41 -1.95 -7.30
N ALA A 556 -2.05 -1.21 -6.40
CA ALA A 556 -3.46 -1.40 -6.06
C ALA A 556 -4.38 -1.17 -7.27
N LEU A 557 -4.12 -0.11 -8.06
CA LEU A 557 -4.84 0.13 -9.31
C LEU A 557 -4.61 -0.99 -10.33
N GLY A 558 -3.37 -1.49 -10.43
CA GLY A 558 -3.00 -2.63 -11.27
C GLY A 558 -3.72 -3.92 -10.85
N ALA A 559 -3.77 -4.24 -9.56
CA ALA A 559 -4.53 -5.37 -9.05
C ALA A 559 -6.04 -5.20 -9.33
N GLY A 560 -6.56 -3.97 -9.18
CA GLY A 560 -7.92 -3.60 -9.55
C GLY A 560 -8.25 -3.78 -11.03
N GLN A 561 -7.27 -3.80 -11.94
CA GLN A 561 -7.52 -4.10 -13.36
C GLN A 561 -8.16 -5.47 -13.57
N GLY A 562 -7.76 -6.48 -12.79
CA GLY A 562 -8.35 -7.80 -12.88
C GLY A 562 -9.85 -7.79 -12.55
N PHE A 563 -10.24 -6.99 -11.55
CA PHE A 563 -11.64 -6.79 -11.19
C PHE A 563 -12.43 -6.06 -12.29
N ILE A 564 -11.89 -4.94 -12.80
CA ILE A 564 -12.55 -4.17 -13.88
C ILE A 564 -12.68 -5.04 -15.14
N GLY A 565 -11.65 -5.82 -15.48
CA GLY A 565 -11.65 -6.74 -16.61
C GLY A 565 -12.70 -7.85 -16.47
N TRP A 566 -12.81 -8.47 -15.29
CA TRP A 566 -13.89 -9.42 -15.01
C TRP A 566 -15.27 -8.77 -15.11
N TRP A 567 -15.46 -7.58 -14.54
CA TRP A 567 -16.72 -6.84 -14.61
C TRP A 567 -17.12 -6.51 -16.06
N MET A 568 -16.15 -6.18 -16.91
CA MET A 568 -16.34 -5.99 -18.34
C MET A 568 -16.76 -7.29 -19.04
N VAL A 569 -16.01 -8.39 -18.88
CA VAL A 569 -16.32 -9.68 -19.52
C VAL A 569 -17.70 -10.19 -19.10
N LYS A 570 -18.05 -10.05 -17.81
CA LYS A 570 -19.36 -10.46 -17.29
C LYS A 570 -20.51 -9.82 -18.08
N SER A 571 -20.40 -8.54 -18.48
CA SER A 571 -21.47 -7.92 -19.29
C SER A 571 -21.65 -8.53 -20.68
N GLY A 572 -20.60 -9.12 -21.26
CA GLY A 572 -20.71 -9.73 -22.59
C GLY A 572 -21.27 -11.16 -22.57
N LEU A 573 -21.33 -11.80 -21.41
CA LEU A 573 -21.89 -13.14 -21.24
C LEU A 573 -23.38 -13.13 -20.85
N GLU A 574 -23.94 -11.95 -20.54
CA GLU A 574 -25.37 -11.76 -20.29
C GLU A 574 -26.16 -11.84 -21.61
N GLU A 575 -27.38 -12.36 -21.58
CA GLU A 575 -28.21 -12.44 -22.79
C GLU A 575 -28.56 -11.03 -23.31
N PRO A 576 -28.34 -10.74 -24.60
CA PRO A 576 -28.68 -9.43 -25.14
C PRO A 576 -30.19 -9.16 -25.12
N PRO A 577 -30.61 -7.89 -24.96
CA PRO A 577 -32.00 -7.49 -24.73
C PRO A 577 -32.93 -7.72 -25.91
N SER A 578 -32.39 -7.92 -27.12
CA SER A 578 -33.16 -8.31 -28.30
C SER A 578 -32.50 -9.47 -29.00
N GLU A 579 -33.29 -10.23 -29.77
CA GLU A 579 -32.82 -11.37 -30.55
C GLU A 579 -31.79 -10.95 -31.62
N TYR A 580 -31.97 -9.77 -32.21
CA TYR A 580 -31.09 -9.22 -33.24
C TYR A 580 -29.82 -8.53 -32.69
N ALA A 581 -29.74 -8.32 -31.37
CA ALA A 581 -28.56 -7.72 -30.75
C ALA A 581 -27.43 -8.74 -30.61
N GLN A 582 -26.26 -8.36 -31.10
CA GLN A 582 -25.03 -9.14 -30.95
C GLN A 582 -24.54 -9.09 -29.49
N PRO A 583 -24.12 -10.23 -28.90
CA PRO A 583 -23.45 -10.24 -27.61
C PRO A 583 -22.18 -9.40 -27.66
N ARG A 584 -22.03 -8.48 -26.72
CA ARG A 584 -20.86 -7.61 -26.62
C ARG A 584 -20.73 -7.07 -25.21
N VAL A 585 -19.50 -6.80 -24.82
CA VAL A 585 -19.23 -6.13 -23.54
C VAL A 585 -19.80 -4.70 -23.58
N SER A 586 -20.25 -4.22 -22.42
CA SER A 586 -20.74 -2.84 -22.29
C SER A 586 -19.66 -1.82 -22.68
N PRO A 587 -19.95 -0.85 -23.58
CA PRO A 587 -19.02 0.19 -23.98
C PRO A 587 -18.46 0.98 -22.78
N TYR A 588 -19.29 1.21 -21.75
CA TYR A 588 -18.87 1.88 -20.53
C TYR A 588 -17.85 1.07 -19.73
N ARG A 589 -18.05 -0.25 -19.61
CA ARG A 589 -17.12 -1.13 -18.89
C ARG A 589 -15.79 -1.28 -19.64
N LEU A 590 -15.85 -1.37 -20.97
CA LEU A 590 -14.67 -1.37 -21.82
C LEU A 590 -13.88 -0.05 -21.71
N ALA A 591 -14.58 1.09 -21.79
CA ALA A 591 -13.95 2.40 -21.63
C ALA A 591 -13.33 2.56 -20.23
N ALA A 592 -13.99 2.11 -19.17
CA ALA A 592 -13.44 2.13 -17.82
C ALA A 592 -12.17 1.26 -17.71
N HIS A 593 -12.17 0.06 -18.30
CA HIS A 593 -11.01 -0.83 -18.32
C HIS A 593 -9.82 -0.20 -19.06
N LEU A 594 -10.02 0.27 -20.29
CA LEU A 594 -8.95 0.88 -21.08
C LEU A 594 -8.42 2.18 -20.44
N THR A 595 -9.31 3.04 -19.93
CA THR A 595 -8.94 4.30 -19.29
C THR A 595 -8.09 4.06 -18.05
N SER A 596 -8.48 3.09 -17.22
CA SER A 596 -7.71 2.77 -16.01
C SER A 596 -6.34 2.14 -16.33
N ALA A 597 -6.24 1.32 -17.38
CA ALA A 597 -4.95 0.86 -17.92
C ALA A 597 -4.07 2.03 -18.38
N PHE A 598 -4.64 3.03 -19.05
CA PHE A 598 -3.92 4.23 -19.51
C PHE A 598 -3.43 5.08 -18.34
N VAL A 599 -4.23 5.20 -17.27
CA VAL A 599 -3.83 5.90 -16.04
C VAL A 599 -2.66 5.18 -15.37
N ILE A 600 -2.69 3.85 -15.27
CA ILE A 600 -1.59 3.06 -14.71
C ILE A 600 -0.33 3.23 -15.55
N TYR A 601 -0.42 3.07 -16.87
CA TYR A 601 0.69 3.30 -17.79
C TYR A 601 1.29 4.69 -17.61
N SER A 602 0.45 5.73 -17.60
CA SER A 602 0.88 7.12 -17.44
C SER A 602 1.58 7.36 -16.12
N GLY A 603 1.05 6.78 -15.03
CA GLY A 603 1.64 6.85 -13.70
C GLY A 603 2.99 6.15 -13.60
N LEU A 604 3.12 4.95 -14.18
CA LEU A 604 4.39 4.21 -14.25
C LEU A 604 5.42 4.98 -15.07
N PHE A 605 5.05 5.42 -16.26
CA PHE A 605 5.94 6.14 -17.17
C PHE A 605 6.41 7.47 -16.58
N TRP A 606 5.50 8.29 -16.04
CA TRP A 606 5.85 9.54 -15.34
C TRP A 606 6.77 9.31 -14.15
N THR A 607 6.53 8.24 -13.39
CA THR A 607 7.35 7.89 -12.22
C THR A 607 8.74 7.40 -12.65
N GLY A 608 8.82 6.59 -13.71
CA GLY A 608 10.07 6.20 -14.35
C GLY A 608 10.87 7.41 -14.80
N LEU A 609 10.25 8.33 -15.55
CA LEU A 609 10.87 9.60 -15.97
C LEU A 609 11.36 10.41 -14.78
N SER A 610 10.60 10.47 -13.69
CA SER A 610 11.01 11.20 -12.48
C SER A 610 12.18 10.54 -11.74
N ALA A 611 12.34 9.22 -11.86
CA ALA A 611 13.48 8.48 -11.32
C ALA A 611 14.74 8.66 -12.16
N VAL A 612 14.63 8.72 -13.49
CA VAL A 612 15.81 8.86 -14.37
C VAL A 612 16.17 10.32 -14.70
N MET A 613 15.20 11.22 -14.69
CA MET A 613 15.35 12.66 -14.95
C MET A 613 14.72 13.50 -13.82
N PRO A 614 15.36 13.62 -12.65
CA PRO A 614 14.84 14.36 -11.48
C PRO A 614 14.82 15.87 -11.65
N GLU A 615 15.61 16.42 -12.57
CA GLU A 615 15.54 17.83 -13.02
C GLU A 615 15.28 17.90 -14.54
N PRO A 616 14.45 18.86 -15.00
CA PRO A 616 14.20 19.06 -16.42
C PRO A 616 15.43 19.65 -17.13
N PRO A 617 15.56 19.47 -18.46
CA PRO A 617 16.65 20.07 -19.23
C PRO A 617 16.52 21.60 -19.25
N ALA A 618 17.40 22.29 -18.53
CA ALA A 618 17.47 23.75 -18.50
C ALA A 618 18.89 24.22 -18.18
N GLU A 619 19.48 25.02 -19.07
CA GLU A 619 20.82 25.59 -18.92
C GLU A 619 20.78 27.13 -18.75
N SER A 620 19.65 27.76 -19.07
CA SER A 620 19.44 29.20 -18.99
C SER A 620 18.07 29.54 -18.41
N VAL A 621 17.93 30.77 -17.88
CA VAL A 621 16.63 31.25 -17.35
C VAL A 621 15.64 31.48 -18.51
N THR A 622 16.12 31.83 -19.69
CA THR A 622 15.27 32.02 -20.88
C THR A 622 14.60 30.71 -21.29
N TRP A 623 15.33 29.59 -21.29
CA TRP A 623 14.77 28.27 -21.57
C TRP A 623 13.73 27.83 -20.54
N VAL A 624 13.95 28.13 -19.25
CA VAL A 624 12.95 27.86 -18.21
C VAL A 624 11.66 28.63 -18.46
N ARG A 625 11.74 29.92 -18.84
CA ARG A 625 10.55 30.73 -19.17
C ARG A 625 9.87 30.20 -20.43
N GLY A 626 10.63 29.82 -21.46
CA GLY A 626 10.12 29.20 -22.67
C GLY A 626 9.38 27.90 -22.37
N ALA A 627 9.98 27.00 -21.58
CA ALA A 627 9.37 25.75 -21.14
C ALA A 627 8.08 25.98 -20.35
N ALA A 628 8.02 27.00 -19.48
CA ALA A 628 6.79 27.35 -18.75
C ALA A 628 5.64 27.76 -19.69
N LYS A 629 5.94 28.49 -20.79
CA LYS A 629 4.95 28.81 -21.83
C LYS A 629 4.50 27.56 -22.58
N VAL A 630 5.44 26.69 -22.98
CA VAL A 630 5.12 25.40 -23.62
C VAL A 630 4.20 24.58 -22.72
N LYS A 631 4.50 24.48 -21.41
CA LYS A 631 3.67 23.75 -20.45
C LYS A 631 2.23 24.25 -20.41
N LYS A 632 2.03 25.58 -20.40
CA LYS A 632 0.70 26.20 -20.36
C LYS A 632 -0.14 25.80 -21.59
N LEU A 633 0.51 25.64 -22.75
CA LEU A 633 -0.13 25.21 -23.98
C LEU A 633 -0.30 23.68 -24.08
N ALA A 634 0.71 22.92 -23.64
CA ALA A 634 0.74 21.46 -23.76
C ALA A 634 -0.25 20.74 -22.82
N LEU A 635 -0.52 21.29 -21.63
CA LEU A 635 -1.47 20.71 -20.68
C LEU A 635 -2.90 20.55 -21.25
N PRO A 636 -3.57 21.59 -21.76
CA PRO A 636 -4.90 21.41 -22.36
C PRO A 636 -4.86 20.49 -23.58
N VAL A 637 -3.83 20.56 -24.41
CA VAL A 637 -3.65 19.64 -25.56
C VAL A 637 -3.54 18.18 -25.11
N SER A 638 -2.89 17.93 -23.98
CA SER A 638 -2.77 16.58 -23.41
C SER A 638 -4.12 16.03 -22.94
N PHE A 639 -5.00 16.90 -22.44
CA PHE A 639 -6.36 16.53 -22.07
C PHE A 639 -7.20 16.16 -23.29
N ILE A 640 -7.09 16.93 -24.39
CA ILE A 640 -7.73 16.61 -25.67
C ILE A 640 -7.25 15.25 -26.17
N VAL A 641 -5.93 15.00 -26.22
CA VAL A 641 -5.35 13.70 -26.62
C VAL A 641 -5.90 12.56 -25.75
N GLY A 642 -6.00 12.77 -24.43
CA GLY A 642 -6.56 11.79 -23.50
C GLY A 642 -8.05 11.50 -23.79
N ILE A 643 -8.86 12.53 -24.01
CA ILE A 643 -10.28 12.37 -24.38
C ILE A 643 -10.41 11.63 -25.71
N THR A 644 -9.64 11.99 -26.73
CA THR A 644 -9.66 11.31 -28.03
C THR A 644 -9.31 9.83 -27.87
N ALA A 645 -8.30 9.50 -27.08
CA ALA A 645 -7.96 8.11 -26.83
C ALA A 645 -9.08 7.34 -26.10
N ILE A 646 -9.74 7.95 -25.11
CA ILE A 646 -10.87 7.34 -24.39
C ILE A 646 -12.09 7.18 -25.31
N SER A 647 -12.39 8.16 -26.17
CA SER A 647 -13.48 8.05 -27.15
C SER A 647 -13.32 6.86 -28.10
N GLY A 648 -12.08 6.47 -28.41
CA GLY A 648 -11.79 5.26 -29.19
C GLY A 648 -12.27 3.96 -28.50
N ALA A 649 -12.32 3.92 -27.17
CA ALA A 649 -12.89 2.79 -26.43
C ALA A 649 -14.41 2.67 -26.65
N PHE A 650 -15.11 3.79 -26.78
CA PHE A 650 -16.54 3.80 -27.11
C PHE A 650 -16.77 3.40 -28.57
N VAL A 651 -15.91 3.82 -29.50
CA VAL A 651 -15.96 3.35 -30.89
C VAL A 651 -15.81 1.83 -30.96
N ALA A 652 -14.80 1.28 -30.27
CA ALA A 652 -14.58 -0.15 -30.20
C ALA A 652 -15.72 -0.89 -29.46
N GLY A 653 -16.23 -0.32 -28.37
CA GLY A 653 -17.31 -0.92 -27.56
C GLY A 653 -18.64 -1.01 -28.30
N ASN A 654 -18.94 -0.02 -29.14
CA ASN A 654 -20.15 0.01 -29.96
C ASN A 654 -20.00 -0.66 -31.33
N ASP A 655 -18.82 -1.20 -31.65
CA ASP A 655 -18.44 -1.67 -33.00
C ASP A 655 -18.64 -0.59 -34.08
N ALA A 656 -18.56 0.69 -33.67
CA ALA A 656 -18.86 1.84 -34.52
C ALA A 656 -17.83 2.05 -35.64
N GLY A 657 -16.69 1.36 -35.60
CA GLY A 657 -15.75 1.31 -36.71
C GLY A 657 -16.31 0.70 -38.01
N HIS A 658 -17.38 -0.09 -37.93
CA HIS A 658 -18.03 -0.73 -39.09
C HIS A 658 -19.26 0.01 -39.62
N ALA A 659 -19.62 1.16 -39.03
CA ALA A 659 -20.87 1.85 -39.36
C ALA A 659 -20.78 2.62 -40.68
N TYR A 660 -19.85 3.59 -40.75
CA TYR A 660 -19.61 4.36 -41.98
C TYR A 660 -18.15 4.22 -42.40
N ASN A 661 -17.85 3.42 -43.41
CA ASN A 661 -16.46 3.15 -43.84
C ASN A 661 -15.98 4.07 -44.99
N THR A 662 -16.55 5.26 -45.11
CA THR A 662 -16.10 6.34 -46.00
C THR A 662 -15.46 7.48 -45.20
N PHE A 663 -14.62 8.28 -45.88
CA PHE A 663 -13.97 9.48 -45.31
C PHE A 663 -13.74 10.50 -46.44
N PRO A 664 -13.95 11.83 -46.22
CA PRO A 664 -14.28 12.49 -44.95
C PRO A 664 -15.77 12.43 -44.58
N LYS A 665 -16.64 12.17 -45.56
CA LYS A 665 -18.08 11.97 -45.35
C LYS A 665 -18.38 10.67 -44.60
N MET A 666 -19.59 10.55 -44.05
CA MET A 666 -20.14 9.35 -43.42
C MET A 666 -21.29 8.83 -44.29
N GLY A 667 -20.96 7.94 -45.22
CA GLY A 667 -21.85 7.60 -46.35
C GLY A 667 -21.89 8.75 -47.35
N ASP A 668 -23.09 9.15 -47.77
CA ASP A 668 -23.32 10.25 -48.71
C ASP A 668 -23.36 11.64 -48.04
N THR A 669 -23.55 11.68 -46.71
CA THR A 669 -23.71 12.89 -45.91
C THR A 669 -22.47 13.19 -45.05
N TRP A 670 -22.35 14.42 -44.56
CA TRP A 670 -21.28 14.80 -43.62
C TRP A 670 -21.62 14.44 -42.17
N ILE A 671 -22.89 14.54 -41.83
CA ILE A 671 -23.47 14.23 -40.52
C ILE A 671 -24.68 13.33 -40.82
N PRO A 672 -24.71 12.09 -40.31
CA PRO A 672 -25.88 11.22 -40.42
C PRO A 672 -27.10 11.79 -39.68
N ASP A 673 -28.30 11.49 -40.15
CA ASP A 673 -29.54 12.03 -39.57
C ASP A 673 -29.90 11.38 -38.22
N ASP A 674 -29.37 10.19 -37.94
CA ASP A 674 -29.69 9.36 -36.77
C ASP A 674 -28.91 9.73 -35.49
N ILE A 675 -28.05 10.76 -35.54
CA ILE A 675 -27.11 11.10 -34.44
C ILE A 675 -27.78 11.51 -33.12
N PHE A 676 -29.09 11.78 -33.10
CA PHE A 676 -29.85 12.17 -31.90
C PHE A 676 -31.11 11.33 -31.65
N ASP A 677 -31.19 10.15 -32.27
CA ASP A 677 -32.38 9.29 -32.21
C ASP A 677 -32.61 8.66 -30.83
N MET A 678 -31.54 8.41 -30.06
CA MET A 678 -31.69 7.80 -28.73
C MET A 678 -32.13 8.82 -27.67
N LYS A 679 -33.01 8.37 -26.75
CA LYS A 679 -33.42 9.12 -25.56
C LYS A 679 -32.93 8.43 -24.26
N PRO A 680 -32.52 9.20 -23.24
CA PRO A 680 -32.23 10.63 -23.26
C PRO A 680 -31.07 11.00 -24.21
N LEU A 681 -31.03 12.26 -24.67
CA LEU A 681 -30.09 12.72 -25.71
C LEU A 681 -28.62 12.40 -25.39
N ILE A 682 -28.23 12.44 -24.11
CA ILE A 682 -26.86 12.15 -23.66
C ILE A 682 -26.38 10.74 -24.04
N ARG A 683 -27.29 9.76 -24.19
CA ARG A 683 -26.92 8.39 -24.58
C ARG A 683 -26.33 8.33 -25.98
N ASN A 684 -26.68 9.25 -26.87
CA ASN A 684 -26.14 9.21 -28.23
C ASN A 684 -24.62 9.32 -28.26
N PHE A 685 -24.03 10.19 -27.45
CA PHE A 685 -22.58 10.39 -27.36
C PHE A 685 -21.79 9.16 -26.87
N PHE A 686 -22.46 8.14 -26.33
CA PHE A 686 -21.81 6.96 -25.75
C PHE A 686 -22.30 5.61 -26.30
N GLU A 687 -23.53 5.56 -26.83
CA GLU A 687 -24.21 4.33 -27.26
C GLU A 687 -24.71 4.39 -28.71
N ASN A 688 -24.93 5.59 -29.28
CA ASN A 688 -25.35 5.70 -30.67
C ASN A 688 -24.12 5.53 -31.56
N THR A 689 -24.15 4.47 -32.37
CA THR A 689 -23.07 4.07 -33.26
C THR A 689 -22.58 5.21 -34.16
N SER A 690 -23.51 5.94 -34.79
CA SER A 690 -23.23 7.02 -35.73
C SER A 690 -22.61 8.23 -35.01
N THR A 691 -23.20 8.63 -33.88
CA THR A 691 -22.71 9.74 -33.06
C THR A 691 -21.33 9.46 -32.49
N VAL A 692 -21.12 8.27 -31.89
CA VAL A 692 -19.83 7.87 -31.32
C VAL A 692 -18.72 7.86 -32.37
N GLN A 693 -19.02 7.39 -33.59
CA GLN A 693 -18.06 7.42 -34.68
C GLN A 693 -17.74 8.85 -35.13
N LEU A 694 -18.76 9.70 -35.28
CA LEU A 694 -18.62 11.11 -35.65
C LEU A 694 -17.80 11.87 -34.60
N ASP A 695 -18.13 11.73 -33.32
CA ASP A 695 -17.43 12.36 -32.20
C ASP A 695 -15.95 12.01 -32.21
N HIS A 696 -15.62 10.74 -32.43
CA HIS A 696 -14.23 10.31 -32.50
C HIS A 696 -13.48 10.94 -33.69
N ARG A 697 -14.12 11.08 -34.87
CA ARG A 697 -13.53 11.77 -36.03
C ARG A 697 -13.27 13.26 -35.74
N VAL A 698 -14.22 13.93 -35.10
CA VAL A 698 -14.11 15.34 -34.70
C VAL A 698 -13.01 15.52 -33.66
N LEU A 699 -12.93 14.62 -32.67
CA LEU A 699 -11.88 14.63 -31.65
C LEU A 699 -10.49 14.35 -32.25
N ALA A 700 -10.38 13.44 -33.22
CA ALA A 700 -9.12 13.13 -33.90
C ALA A 700 -8.60 14.32 -34.72
N THR A 701 -9.47 14.98 -35.50
CA THR A 701 -9.12 16.20 -36.25
C THR A 701 -8.76 17.35 -35.30
N THR A 702 -9.55 17.56 -34.25
CA THR A 702 -9.26 18.57 -33.21
C THR A 702 -7.91 18.32 -32.55
N THR A 703 -7.56 17.06 -32.26
CA THR A 703 -6.25 16.69 -31.72
C THR A 703 -5.11 17.07 -32.65
N LEU A 704 -5.22 16.72 -33.94
CA LEU A 704 -4.20 17.03 -34.94
C LEU A 704 -3.97 18.54 -35.06
N PHE A 705 -5.05 19.32 -35.16
CA PHE A 705 -4.97 20.78 -35.22
C PHE A 705 -4.43 21.40 -33.93
N SER A 706 -4.83 20.89 -32.76
CA SER A 706 -4.36 21.39 -31.46
C SER A 706 -2.85 21.16 -31.27
N ILE A 707 -2.34 19.99 -31.68
CA ILE A 707 -0.91 19.68 -31.66
C ILE A 707 -0.15 20.51 -32.69
N GLY A 708 -0.71 20.69 -33.90
CA GLY A 708 -0.16 21.58 -34.93
C GLY A 708 -0.07 23.04 -34.45
N ALA A 709 -1.10 23.53 -33.78
CA ALA A 709 -1.14 24.86 -33.19
C ALA A 709 -0.11 25.02 -32.05
N LEU A 710 0.05 24.00 -31.19
CA LEU A 710 1.10 23.96 -30.18
C LEU A 710 2.49 24.05 -30.82
N TRP A 711 2.76 23.26 -31.86
CA TRP A 711 4.02 23.34 -32.60
C TRP A 711 4.24 24.73 -33.20
N PHE A 712 3.25 25.27 -33.90
CA PHE A 712 3.34 26.59 -34.53
C PHE A 712 3.61 27.71 -33.52
N ALA A 713 2.88 27.73 -32.41
CA ALA A 713 3.01 28.73 -31.34
C ALA A 713 4.35 28.68 -30.61
N THR A 714 5.03 27.53 -30.62
CA THR A 714 6.29 27.34 -29.91
C THR A 714 7.54 27.52 -30.78
N ARG A 715 7.40 27.66 -32.12
CA ARG A 715 8.54 27.81 -33.06
C ARG A 715 9.45 28.99 -32.74
N LYS A 716 8.88 30.12 -32.31
CA LYS A 716 9.62 31.35 -31.98
C LYS A 716 10.10 31.41 -30.53
N LEU A 717 9.79 30.42 -29.70
CA LEU A 717 10.24 30.40 -28.31
C LEU A 717 11.71 29.94 -28.22
N ASP A 718 12.45 30.59 -27.35
CA ASP A 718 13.77 30.14 -26.93
C ASP A 718 13.61 28.99 -25.92
N ILE A 719 13.72 27.76 -26.44
CA ILE A 719 13.52 26.50 -25.71
C ILE A 719 14.63 25.52 -26.07
N HIS A 720 14.93 24.61 -25.14
CA HIS A 720 15.93 23.57 -25.34
C HIS A 720 15.67 22.75 -26.63
N PRO A 721 16.69 22.45 -27.46
CA PRO A 721 16.52 21.74 -28.74
C PRO A 721 15.77 20.40 -28.62
N ALA A 722 16.01 19.64 -27.56
CA ALA A 722 15.29 18.40 -27.28
C ALA A 722 13.77 18.59 -27.11
N ILE A 723 13.33 19.68 -26.47
CA ILE A 723 11.91 20.01 -26.32
C ILE A 723 11.32 20.36 -27.69
N ARG A 724 12.06 21.13 -28.52
CA ARG A 724 11.63 21.47 -29.89
C ARG A 724 11.49 20.23 -30.78
N SER A 725 12.47 19.32 -30.72
CA SER A 725 12.42 18.04 -31.43
C SER A 725 11.23 17.19 -30.98
N LEU A 726 10.99 17.10 -29.66
CA LEU A 726 9.85 16.36 -29.11
C LEU A 726 8.49 16.90 -29.56
N ILE A 727 8.32 18.23 -29.61
CA ILE A 727 7.09 18.84 -30.14
C ILE A 727 6.92 18.49 -31.63
N GLY A 728 8.00 18.52 -32.42
CA GLY A 728 7.99 18.07 -33.82
C GLY A 728 7.62 16.58 -33.98
N SER A 729 8.21 15.69 -33.17
CA SER A 729 7.87 14.26 -33.16
C SER A 729 6.41 14.02 -32.77
N THR A 730 5.86 14.84 -31.87
CA THR A 730 4.44 14.77 -31.46
C THR A 730 3.51 15.11 -32.63
N VAL A 731 3.85 16.12 -33.45
CA VAL A 731 3.11 16.43 -34.69
C VAL A 731 3.16 15.24 -35.66
N GLY A 732 4.35 14.67 -35.89
CA GLY A 732 4.52 13.51 -36.77
C GLY A 732 3.70 12.30 -36.32
N MET A 733 3.73 11.98 -35.02
CA MET A 733 2.93 10.89 -34.45
C MET A 733 1.42 11.19 -34.52
N ALA A 734 0.99 12.44 -34.31
CA ALA A 734 -0.42 12.81 -34.44
C ALA A 734 -0.93 12.64 -35.88
N ALA A 735 -0.13 13.04 -36.87
CA ALA A 735 -0.45 12.82 -38.28
C ALA A 735 -0.52 11.32 -38.60
N LEU A 736 0.46 10.54 -38.15
CA LEU A 736 0.46 9.07 -38.28
C LEU A 736 -0.79 8.45 -37.63
N GLN A 737 -1.20 8.93 -36.46
CA GLN A 737 -2.35 8.42 -35.73
C GLN A 737 -3.66 8.65 -36.49
N VAL A 738 -3.85 9.85 -37.05
CA VAL A 738 -5.01 10.16 -37.89
C VAL A 738 -4.99 9.29 -39.15
N THR A 739 -3.85 9.14 -39.81
CA THR A 739 -3.71 8.25 -40.97
C THR A 739 -4.06 6.81 -40.62
N LEU A 740 -3.53 6.27 -39.52
CA LEU A 740 -3.88 4.92 -39.04
C LEU A 740 -5.38 4.78 -38.75
N GLY A 741 -6.02 5.81 -38.20
CA GLY A 741 -7.46 5.80 -37.94
C GLY A 741 -8.28 5.75 -39.23
N ILE A 742 -7.91 6.58 -40.21
CA ILE A 742 -8.54 6.58 -41.54
C ILE A 742 -8.29 5.24 -42.25
N SER A 743 -7.08 4.70 -42.23
CA SER A 743 -6.77 3.40 -42.83
C SER A 743 -7.53 2.25 -42.15
N THR A 744 -7.66 2.27 -40.82
CA THR A 744 -8.47 1.30 -40.07
C THR A 744 -9.93 1.37 -40.50
N LEU A 745 -10.46 2.58 -40.64
CA LEU A 745 -11.81 2.83 -41.08
C LEU A 745 -12.06 2.33 -42.52
N LEU A 746 -11.21 2.69 -43.47
CA LEU A 746 -11.35 2.31 -44.89
C LEU A 746 -11.14 0.80 -45.12
N SER A 747 -10.36 0.14 -44.26
CA SER A 747 -10.11 -1.31 -44.33
C SER A 747 -11.10 -2.15 -43.51
N TYR A 748 -12.26 -1.58 -43.18
CA TYR A 748 -13.31 -2.28 -42.43
C TYR A 748 -12.81 -2.85 -41.09
N VAL A 749 -12.01 -2.06 -40.37
CA VAL A 749 -11.44 -2.40 -39.04
C VAL A 749 -10.59 -3.67 -39.08
N SER A 750 -9.64 -3.75 -40.01
CA SER A 750 -8.67 -4.86 -40.01
C SER A 750 -7.91 -4.94 -38.67
N VAL A 751 -7.73 -6.17 -38.14
CA VAL A 751 -7.18 -6.41 -36.79
C VAL A 751 -5.80 -5.77 -36.62
N SER A 752 -4.95 -5.85 -37.64
CA SER A 752 -3.59 -5.29 -37.63
C SER A 752 -3.62 -3.76 -37.55
N LEU A 753 -4.41 -3.08 -38.39
CA LEU A 753 -4.51 -1.62 -38.39
C LEU A 753 -5.21 -1.09 -37.14
N GLY A 754 -6.29 -1.75 -36.68
CA GLY A 754 -6.97 -1.39 -35.44
C GLY A 754 -6.06 -1.50 -34.21
N SER A 755 -5.29 -2.59 -34.13
CA SER A 755 -4.30 -2.78 -33.05
C SER A 755 -3.16 -1.78 -33.14
N ALA A 756 -2.67 -1.48 -34.35
CA ALA A 756 -1.64 -0.46 -34.58
C ALA A 756 -2.15 0.95 -34.22
N HIS A 757 -3.40 1.26 -34.54
CA HIS A 757 -4.04 2.52 -34.17
C HIS A 757 -4.17 2.66 -32.64
N GLN A 758 -4.57 1.60 -31.94
CA GLN A 758 -4.60 1.60 -30.47
C GLN A 758 -3.20 1.78 -29.85
N ALA A 759 -2.19 1.11 -30.39
CA ALA A 759 -0.80 1.26 -29.96
C ALA A 759 -0.27 2.68 -30.24
N GLY A 760 -0.64 3.26 -31.38
CA GLY A 760 -0.31 4.62 -31.77
C GLY A 760 -0.97 5.66 -30.87
N ALA A 761 -2.21 5.46 -30.43
CA ALA A 761 -2.88 6.34 -29.47
C ALA A 761 -2.10 6.39 -28.14
N LEU A 762 -1.69 5.23 -27.62
CA LEU A 762 -0.88 5.17 -26.41
C LEU A 762 0.51 5.80 -26.62
N THR A 763 1.12 5.61 -27.78
CA THR A 763 2.41 6.24 -28.14
C THR A 763 2.31 7.77 -28.21
N LEU A 764 1.24 8.31 -28.79
CA LEU A 764 0.99 9.75 -28.82
C LEU A 764 0.81 10.30 -27.40
N LEU A 765 0.07 9.58 -26.54
CA LEU A 765 -0.05 9.92 -25.13
C LEU A 765 1.32 9.89 -24.42
N THR A 766 2.19 8.92 -24.70
CA THR A 766 3.56 8.84 -24.17
C THR A 766 4.38 10.08 -24.53
N LEU A 767 4.31 10.54 -25.78
CA LEU A 767 5.00 11.76 -26.22
C LEU A 767 4.49 13.00 -25.49
N MET A 768 3.17 13.11 -25.28
CA MET A 768 2.58 14.20 -24.49
C MET A 768 3.01 14.15 -23.02
N ILE A 769 3.03 12.98 -22.40
CA ILE A 769 3.47 12.80 -21.00
C ILE A 769 4.94 13.22 -20.86
N LEU A 770 5.79 12.76 -21.77
CA LEU A 770 7.19 13.15 -21.82
C LEU A 770 7.36 14.66 -22.02
N LEU A 771 6.57 15.26 -22.92
CA LEU A 771 6.63 16.71 -23.15
C LEU A 771 6.30 17.45 -21.86
N ASN A 772 5.20 17.11 -21.19
CA ASN A 772 4.81 17.73 -19.92
C ASN A 772 5.83 17.50 -18.80
N HIS A 773 6.52 16.35 -18.79
CA HIS A 773 7.57 16.06 -17.81
C HIS A 773 8.83 16.89 -18.06
N THR A 774 9.25 17.02 -19.31
CA THR A 774 10.46 17.78 -19.68
C THR A 774 10.29 19.29 -19.51
N VAL A 775 9.07 19.81 -19.60
CA VAL A 775 8.77 21.25 -19.41
C VAL A 775 8.31 21.61 -17.99
N ARG A 776 8.45 20.69 -17.02
CA ARG A 776 8.05 20.96 -15.63
C ARG A 776 8.93 22.04 -15.00
N LYS A 777 8.42 22.65 -13.93
CA LYS A 777 9.18 23.65 -13.17
C LYS A 777 10.41 22.97 -12.54
N PRO A 778 11.64 23.47 -12.77
CA PRO A 778 12.83 22.96 -12.10
C PRO A 778 12.78 23.24 -10.59
N SER A 779 13.57 22.52 -9.79
CA SER A 779 13.64 22.79 -8.36
C SER A 779 14.22 24.19 -8.06
N THR A 780 13.83 24.78 -6.93
CA THR A 780 14.34 26.10 -6.51
C THR A 780 15.86 26.11 -6.35
N HIS A 781 16.45 25.01 -5.88
CA HIS A 781 17.89 24.84 -5.78
C HIS A 781 18.55 24.85 -7.16
N PHE A 782 18.00 24.07 -8.11
CA PHE A 782 18.50 24.05 -9.48
C PHE A 782 18.40 25.42 -10.16
N LEU A 783 17.28 26.13 -9.99
CA LEU A 783 17.11 27.49 -10.52
C LEU A 783 18.17 28.46 -10.00
N LYS A 784 18.51 28.39 -8.70
CA LYS A 784 19.56 29.24 -8.09
C LYS A 784 20.97 28.91 -8.60
N SER A 785 21.20 27.68 -9.06
CA SER A 785 22.48 27.27 -9.63
C SER A 785 22.72 27.75 -11.07
N LEU A 786 21.70 28.31 -11.74
CA LEU A 786 21.84 28.77 -13.11
C LEU A 786 22.68 30.06 -13.18
N PRO A 787 23.60 30.20 -14.18
CA PRO A 787 24.57 31.29 -14.24
C PRO A 787 23.97 32.70 -14.20
N GLN A 788 22.80 32.88 -14.82
CA GLN A 788 22.11 34.18 -14.87
C GLN A 788 21.42 34.56 -13.55
N VAL A 789 21.00 33.59 -12.73
CA VAL A 789 20.41 33.85 -11.40
C VAL A 789 21.51 34.02 -10.36
N ALA A 790 22.59 33.26 -10.46
CA ALA A 790 23.75 33.38 -9.59
C ALA A 790 24.39 34.78 -9.66
N LYS A 791 24.39 35.41 -10.85
CA LYS A 791 24.88 36.78 -11.08
C LYS A 791 23.98 37.92 -10.59
N THR A 792 22.74 37.63 -10.14
CA THR A 792 21.83 38.65 -9.57
C THR A 792 21.80 38.62 -8.05
N ILE A 793 22.47 37.63 -7.43
CA ILE A 793 22.52 37.40 -5.98
C ILE A 793 23.93 37.68 -5.42
N ILE A 794 24.92 37.86 -6.30
CA ILE A 794 26.25 38.43 -6.02
C ILE A 794 26.23 39.83 -6.60
#